data_AF-A0A4S8LV83-F1
#
_entry.id   AF-A0A4S8LV83-F1
#
_cell.length_a   1.000
_cell.length_b   1.000
_cell.length_c   1.000
_cell.angle_alpha   90.00
_cell.angle_beta   90.00
_cell.angle_gamma   90.00
#
_symmetry.space_group_name_H-M   'P 1'
#
loop_
_entity.id
_entity.type
_entity.pdbx_description
1 polymer ?
#
loop_
_entity_poly.entity_id
_entity_poly.type
_entity_poly.pdbx_seq_one_letter_code
_entity_poly.pdbx_strand_id
1 'polypeptide(L)'
;MTTTFASLTDGVPILGASAIASYLSFFALVWWIWASQVAYNVRFRQGDWLHRLFIFLQVFVFSALAAFTKSFSVTNGIEDDTRANQQIANLQEAAFGQSQQPWINVQEFRESRIPTLNVRGISMTMGFSRLLLLAQYGIAFFHAWRLDRQMLPFSRHAAFLVHITALVLSSLCYFIAFIIIGKDPDETDEIVKFILWYIPLFLEITAHFLALSSFCQDRVPYKAEAITARSCTVFVIILGGGLDRITGAFQYGVGNFTFNWTSLGIIFCAVVIFLLLFSLYFGTSAAELEKMGSKRVISGFFFQFFYLSAIIVTLQGIAALLRAGYLGSALETPLQFLRQSQSILESKGFPVPLNVSDYADTDIQSQLTRQGVALNGMLPFINSAIQTASQAQPVDYNLTFNALLQMDVLVIEIVLDNLDMLPDSGVLLARLEAFYYSDPQNYSAVNNETFNSVFQRVIVSNASPALWFYAAGGAVLVTLGLLGLIRQWPRDKYEWGQIISRLVMGSATIAATGIDANANANVLGEDFRYHSSGIWWLVTEEWVLAPYAFALLIEQVIELVLLHLAGRGLVNFRSQTSKLEGNRQSSRIVYSRTGTLDNAEAGFGREKKGSREKRRDQYWNSSEEYVDPHAQEESRDEEGLPPATESPSGIPRAVSSQRRPTNTLSGLSYHKRQNTETTDNV
;
A
#
# COMPACT_ATOMS: atom_id res chain seq x y z
N MET A 1 6.11 4.79 -12.89
CA MET A 1 6.33 4.98 -11.44
C MET A 1 5.08 4.64 -10.64
N THR A 2 3.87 5.02 -11.09
CA THR A 2 2.58 4.64 -10.46
C THR A 2 2.44 3.13 -10.24
N THR A 3 2.66 2.33 -11.28
CA THR A 3 2.56 0.86 -11.23
C THR A 3 3.62 0.19 -10.35
N THR A 4 4.82 0.79 -10.25
CA THR A 4 5.91 0.23 -9.44
C THR A 4 5.62 0.34 -7.94
N PHE A 5 4.95 1.41 -7.49
CA PHE A 5 4.69 1.61 -6.06
C PHE A 5 3.64 0.64 -5.50
N ALA A 6 2.58 0.34 -6.25
CA ALA A 6 1.60 -0.67 -5.87
C ALA A 6 2.25 -2.06 -5.77
N SER A 7 2.98 -2.46 -6.81
CA SER A 7 3.73 -3.74 -6.84
C SER A 7 4.80 -3.85 -5.73
N LEU A 8 5.42 -2.73 -5.32
CA LEU A 8 6.37 -2.69 -4.20
C LEU A 8 5.71 -2.99 -2.85
N THR A 9 4.40 -2.83 -2.73
CA THR A 9 3.67 -3.13 -1.50
C THR A 9 3.15 -4.56 -1.46
N ASP A 10 2.95 -5.21 -2.62
CA ASP A 10 2.22 -6.49 -2.74
C ASP A 10 2.99 -7.70 -2.19
N GLY A 11 4.31 -7.57 -2.01
CA GLY A 11 5.17 -8.67 -1.54
C GLY A 11 5.20 -8.91 -0.03
N VAL A 12 4.55 -8.07 0.79
CA VAL A 12 4.56 -8.19 2.28
C VAL A 12 3.14 -7.97 2.82
N PRO A 13 2.39 -9.04 3.14
CA PRO A 13 1.10 -8.89 3.81
C PRO A 13 1.33 -8.28 5.21
N ILE A 14 0.82 -7.08 5.43
CA ILE A 14 0.88 -6.41 6.74
C ILE A 14 -0.21 -7.01 7.62
N LEU A 15 0.11 -8.13 8.26
CA LEU A 15 -0.77 -8.76 9.25
C LEU A 15 -0.25 -8.43 10.67
N GLY A 16 1.02 -8.70 10.94
CA GLY A 16 1.66 -8.47 12.23
C GLY A 16 2.38 -7.13 12.39
N ALA A 17 2.68 -6.75 13.64
CA ALA A 17 3.46 -5.56 13.97
C ALA A 17 4.90 -5.60 13.42
N SER A 18 5.54 -6.78 13.41
CA SER A 18 6.86 -6.99 12.79
C SER A 18 6.81 -6.80 11.27
N ALA A 19 5.70 -7.20 10.63
CA ALA A 19 5.46 -6.95 9.20
C ALA A 19 5.27 -5.45 8.92
N ILE A 20 4.56 -4.70 9.79
CA ILE A 20 4.48 -3.22 9.68
C ILE A 20 5.87 -2.61 9.80
N ALA A 21 6.66 -3.01 10.80
CA ALA A 21 8.01 -2.48 10.99
C ALA A 21 8.90 -2.76 9.77
N SER A 22 8.81 -3.97 9.22
CA SER A 22 9.52 -4.36 8.00
C SER A 22 9.07 -3.53 6.80
N TYR A 23 7.76 -3.37 6.64
CA TYR A 23 7.18 -2.56 5.58
C TYR A 23 7.61 -1.09 5.67
N LEU A 24 7.51 -0.48 6.85
CA LEU A 24 7.90 0.92 7.09
C LEU A 24 9.40 1.14 6.90
N SER A 25 10.22 0.18 7.33
CA SER A 25 11.66 0.16 7.09
C SER A 25 11.97 0.19 5.59
N PHE A 26 11.36 -0.71 4.82
CA PHE A 26 11.52 -0.76 3.37
C PHE A 26 11.00 0.52 2.69
N PHE A 27 9.82 0.98 3.08
CA PHE A 27 9.21 2.21 2.57
C PHE A 27 10.10 3.43 2.84
N ALA A 28 10.79 3.50 3.99
CA ALA A 28 11.76 4.57 4.28
C ALA A 28 12.91 4.60 3.26
N LEU A 29 13.45 3.45 2.87
CA LEU A 29 14.52 3.36 1.88
C LEU A 29 14.04 3.79 0.48
N VAL A 30 12.90 3.25 0.04
CA VAL A 30 12.29 3.57 -1.26
C VAL A 30 11.90 5.05 -1.33
N TRP A 31 11.23 5.54 -0.29
CA TRP A 31 10.84 6.94 -0.18
C TRP A 31 12.08 7.84 -0.19
N TRP A 32 13.15 7.47 0.51
CA TRP A 32 14.38 8.27 0.54
C TRP A 32 15.02 8.36 -0.85
N ILE A 33 15.11 7.26 -1.60
CA ILE A 33 15.59 7.28 -2.99
C ILE A 33 14.78 8.28 -3.84
N TRP A 34 13.46 8.19 -3.76
CA TRP A 34 12.58 9.08 -4.49
C TRP A 34 12.75 10.54 -4.04
N ALA A 35 12.77 10.79 -2.74
CA ALA A 35 12.83 12.12 -2.15
C ALA A 35 14.14 12.83 -2.51
N SER A 36 15.27 12.14 -2.40
CA SER A 36 16.58 12.68 -2.78
C SER A 36 16.65 12.99 -4.28
N GLN A 37 16.03 12.15 -5.13
CA GLN A 37 15.99 12.39 -6.57
C GLN A 37 15.10 13.58 -6.92
N VAL A 38 13.96 13.74 -6.25
CA VAL A 38 13.08 14.92 -6.43
C VAL A 38 13.79 16.18 -5.97
N ALA A 39 14.48 16.14 -4.83
CA ALA A 39 15.26 17.27 -4.32
C ALA A 39 16.39 17.69 -5.27
N TYR A 40 17.02 16.74 -5.97
CA TYR A 40 17.94 17.05 -7.07
C TYR A 40 17.21 17.65 -8.28
N ASN A 41 16.15 16.98 -8.74
CA ASN A 41 15.43 17.38 -9.95
C ASN A 41 14.82 18.78 -9.87
N VAL A 42 14.28 19.17 -8.71
CA VAL A 42 13.70 20.50 -8.52
C VAL A 42 14.76 21.62 -8.67
N ARG A 43 16.03 21.32 -8.37
CA ARG A 43 17.13 22.29 -8.41
C ARG A 43 17.83 22.33 -9.77
N PHE A 44 18.10 21.18 -10.36
CA PHE A 44 19.06 21.07 -11.46
C PHE A 44 18.49 20.46 -12.74
N ARG A 45 17.27 19.94 -12.74
CA ARG A 45 16.72 19.27 -13.92
C ARG A 45 16.54 20.25 -15.07
N GLN A 46 17.20 19.94 -16.18
CA GLN A 46 17.01 20.57 -17.47
C GLN A 46 16.33 19.58 -18.44
N GLY A 47 15.85 20.08 -19.58
CA GLY A 47 15.11 19.29 -20.59
C GLY A 47 15.96 18.27 -21.36
N ASP A 48 17.24 18.14 -21.02
CA ASP A 48 18.28 17.49 -21.80
C ASP A 48 18.21 15.96 -21.76
N TRP A 49 18.82 15.34 -22.78
CA TRP A 49 18.93 13.89 -22.91
C TRP A 49 19.63 13.21 -21.74
N LEU A 50 20.65 13.85 -21.15
CA LEU A 50 21.39 13.31 -20.02
C LEU A 50 20.48 13.11 -18.79
N HIS A 51 19.67 14.11 -18.45
CA HIS A 51 18.70 13.99 -17.35
C HIS A 51 17.64 12.91 -17.63
N ARG A 52 17.22 12.73 -18.89
CA ARG A 52 16.30 11.67 -19.29
C ARG A 52 16.92 10.28 -19.11
N LEU A 53 18.19 10.11 -19.47
CA LEU A 53 18.92 8.85 -19.26
C LEU A 53 19.00 8.49 -17.79
N PHE A 54 19.33 9.44 -16.90
CA PHE A 54 19.35 9.15 -15.47
C PHE A 54 17.97 8.81 -14.90
N ILE A 55 16.90 9.45 -15.37
CA ILE A 55 15.53 9.06 -14.98
C ILE A 55 15.23 7.63 -15.42
N PHE A 56 15.69 7.22 -16.61
CA PHE A 56 15.55 5.83 -17.08
C PHE A 56 16.33 4.85 -16.19
N LEU A 57 17.59 5.14 -15.86
CA LEU A 57 18.38 4.33 -14.92
C LEU A 57 17.74 4.26 -13.53
N GLN A 58 17.12 5.36 -13.09
CA GLN A 58 16.39 5.39 -11.81
C GLN A 58 15.17 4.46 -11.83
N VAL A 59 14.49 4.31 -12.96
CA VAL A 59 13.40 3.32 -13.10
C VAL A 59 13.96 1.90 -12.94
N PHE A 60 15.13 1.61 -13.49
CA PHE A 60 15.78 0.30 -13.32
C PHE A 60 16.10 0.01 -11.84
N VAL A 61 16.55 1.02 -11.08
CA VAL A 61 16.76 0.91 -9.62
C VAL A 61 15.45 0.55 -8.90
N PHE A 62 14.34 1.22 -9.21
CA PHE A 62 13.06 0.88 -8.60
C PHE A 62 12.53 -0.51 -8.99
N SER A 63 12.75 -0.93 -10.24
CA SER A 63 12.42 -2.29 -10.68
C SER A 63 13.26 -3.35 -9.97
N ALA A 64 14.56 -3.10 -9.77
CA ALA A 64 15.43 -3.97 -9.00
C ALA A 64 15.01 -4.06 -7.53
N LEU A 65 14.65 -2.93 -6.90
CA LEU A 65 14.09 -2.94 -5.54
C LEU A 65 12.82 -3.80 -5.46
N ALA A 66 11.90 -3.65 -6.41
CA ALA A 66 10.66 -4.43 -6.45
C ALA A 66 10.94 -5.94 -6.47
N ALA A 67 11.95 -6.38 -7.23
CA ALA A 67 12.32 -7.80 -7.31
C ALA A 67 12.79 -8.39 -5.97
N PHE A 68 13.34 -7.58 -5.05
CA PHE A 68 13.85 -8.01 -3.74
C PHE A 68 12.87 -7.78 -2.59
N THR A 69 11.61 -7.41 -2.87
CA THR A 69 10.63 -7.12 -1.79
C THR A 69 9.92 -8.33 -1.22
N LYS A 70 9.80 -9.42 -2.00
CA LYS A 70 9.04 -10.59 -1.59
C LYS A 70 9.66 -11.23 -0.35
N SER A 71 8.89 -11.38 0.74
CA SER A 71 9.39 -11.94 2.00
C SER A 71 10.51 -11.12 2.66
N PHE A 72 10.52 -9.80 2.43
CA PHE A 72 11.41 -8.91 3.16
C PHE A 72 10.97 -8.81 4.62
N SER A 73 11.83 -9.27 5.54
CA SER A 73 11.67 -9.08 6.97
C SER A 73 12.87 -8.37 7.55
N VAL A 74 12.58 -7.33 8.34
CA VAL A 74 13.58 -6.52 9.05
C VAL A 74 14.05 -7.22 10.33
N THR A 75 13.20 -8.05 10.92
CA THR A 75 13.49 -8.78 12.18
C THR A 75 14.17 -10.12 11.93
N ASN A 76 14.32 -10.54 10.67
CA ASN A 76 14.99 -11.78 10.31
C ASN A 76 16.43 -11.79 10.86
N GLY A 77 16.76 -12.83 11.65
CA GLY A 77 18.05 -12.97 12.32
C GLY A 77 18.20 -12.21 13.65
N ILE A 78 17.19 -11.44 14.08
CA ILE A 78 17.10 -10.81 15.40
C ILE A 78 16.04 -11.52 16.26
N GLU A 79 14.92 -11.93 15.65
CA GLU A 79 13.86 -12.66 16.33
C GLU A 79 14.26 -14.13 16.52
N ASP A 80 14.15 -14.63 17.76
CA ASP A 80 14.41 -16.04 18.09
C ASP A 80 13.24 -16.92 17.62
N ASP A 81 13.21 -17.20 16.33
CA ASP A 81 12.22 -18.07 15.69
C ASP A 81 12.45 -19.56 15.97
N THR A 82 13.47 -19.92 16.77
CA THR A 82 13.84 -21.31 17.04
C THR A 82 12.66 -22.12 17.55
N ARG A 83 11.84 -21.55 18.44
CA ARG A 83 10.65 -22.23 18.99
C ARG A 83 9.56 -22.44 17.94
N ALA A 84 9.31 -21.43 17.10
CA ALA A 84 8.31 -21.52 16.05
C ALA A 84 8.71 -22.56 15.00
N ASN A 85 9.99 -22.54 14.59
CA ASN A 85 10.55 -23.50 13.62
C ASN A 85 10.55 -24.92 14.16
N GLN A 86 10.94 -25.13 15.42
CA GLN A 86 10.82 -26.44 16.08
C GLN A 86 9.37 -26.91 16.13
N GLN A 87 8.42 -26.01 16.41
CA GLN A 87 7.01 -26.37 16.43
C GLN A 87 6.50 -26.75 15.03
N ILE A 88 6.92 -26.03 13.98
CA ILE A 88 6.60 -26.37 12.58
C ILE A 88 7.14 -27.76 12.24
N ALA A 89 8.43 -28.02 12.54
CA ALA A 89 9.06 -29.31 12.28
C ALA A 89 8.33 -30.46 12.98
N ASN A 90 7.99 -30.29 14.26
CA ASN A 90 7.25 -31.30 15.03
C ASN A 90 5.83 -31.55 14.46
N LEU A 91 5.13 -30.49 14.05
CA LEU A 91 3.78 -30.60 13.47
C LEU A 91 3.81 -31.25 12.09
N GLN A 92 4.78 -30.89 11.26
CA GLN A 92 4.96 -31.49 9.94
C GLN A 92 5.38 -32.96 10.02
N GLU A 93 6.22 -33.31 11.00
CA GLU A 93 6.54 -34.72 11.28
C GLU A 93 5.29 -35.50 11.70
N ALA A 94 4.43 -34.92 12.54
CA ALA A 94 3.16 -35.53 12.92
C ALA A 94 2.17 -35.68 11.75
N ALA A 95 2.13 -34.70 10.83
CA ALA A 95 1.21 -34.68 9.69
C ALA A 95 1.59 -35.68 8.58
N PHE A 96 2.87 -35.72 8.19
CA PHE A 96 3.31 -36.43 6.98
C PHE A 96 4.23 -37.62 7.25
N GLY A 97 4.67 -37.80 8.49
CA GLY A 97 5.65 -38.82 8.87
C GLY A 97 7.03 -38.57 8.25
N GLN A 98 7.94 -39.53 8.43
CA GLN A 98 9.35 -39.39 8.02
C GLN A 98 9.56 -39.41 6.49
N SER A 99 8.58 -39.86 5.70
CA SER A 99 8.76 -40.08 4.25
C SER A 99 8.77 -38.79 3.43
N GLN A 100 8.18 -37.69 3.91
CA GLN A 100 8.14 -36.39 3.22
C GLN A 100 9.18 -35.37 3.71
N GLN A 101 9.95 -35.72 4.75
CA GLN A 101 11.01 -34.90 5.34
C GLN A 101 12.00 -34.29 4.31
N PRO A 102 12.43 -34.99 3.24
CA PRO A 102 13.34 -34.40 2.27
C PRO A 102 12.78 -33.16 1.56
N TRP A 103 11.49 -33.13 1.27
CA TRP A 103 10.85 -31.99 0.59
C TRP A 103 10.69 -30.79 1.53
N ILE A 104 10.31 -31.06 2.78
CA ILE A 104 10.18 -30.07 3.86
C ILE A 104 11.54 -29.39 4.11
N ASN A 105 12.62 -30.17 4.26
CA ASN A 105 13.96 -29.64 4.48
C ASN A 105 14.45 -28.75 3.33
N VAL A 106 14.12 -29.09 2.08
CA VAL A 106 14.46 -28.27 0.90
C VAL A 106 13.68 -26.96 0.91
N GLN A 107 12.40 -27.00 1.30
CA GLN A 107 11.57 -25.81 1.40
C GLN A 107 12.05 -24.89 2.54
N GLU A 108 12.34 -25.41 3.72
CA GLU A 108 12.89 -24.66 4.86
C GLU A 108 14.24 -24.02 4.54
N PHE A 109 15.12 -24.76 3.85
CA PHE A 109 16.39 -24.21 3.36
C PHE A 109 16.19 -23.05 2.39
N ARG A 110 15.15 -23.12 1.55
CA ARG A 110 14.82 -22.04 0.61
C ARG A 110 14.24 -20.83 1.35
N GLU A 111 13.31 -21.05 2.28
CA GLU A 111 12.61 -20.01 3.03
C GLU A 111 13.57 -19.24 3.94
N SER A 112 14.56 -19.90 4.56
CA SER A 112 15.59 -19.24 5.37
C SER A 112 16.57 -18.38 4.54
N ARG A 113 16.81 -18.74 3.27
CA ARG A 113 17.79 -18.07 2.41
C ARG A 113 17.24 -16.84 1.68
N ILE A 114 15.95 -16.85 1.32
CA ILE A 114 15.31 -15.78 0.53
C ILE A 114 15.42 -14.41 1.22
N PRO A 115 15.07 -14.25 2.52
CA PRO A 115 15.15 -12.96 3.19
C PRO A 115 16.57 -12.38 3.19
N THR A 116 17.59 -13.19 3.48
CA THR A 116 19.00 -12.77 3.48
C THR A 116 19.44 -12.30 2.09
N LEU A 117 19.06 -13.02 1.03
CA LEU A 117 19.34 -12.62 -0.35
C LEU A 117 18.66 -11.31 -0.73
N ASN A 118 17.42 -11.10 -0.31
CA ASN A 118 16.66 -9.89 -0.55
C ASN A 118 17.28 -8.67 0.13
N VAL A 119 17.65 -8.79 1.40
CA VAL A 119 18.32 -7.72 2.17
C VAL A 119 19.64 -7.32 1.50
N ARG A 120 20.41 -8.29 0.99
CA ARG A 120 21.63 -8.03 0.21
C ARG A 120 21.32 -7.32 -1.11
N GLY A 121 20.32 -7.79 -1.85
CA GLY A 121 19.85 -7.18 -3.09
C GLY A 121 19.42 -5.71 -2.89
N ILE A 122 18.69 -5.42 -1.82
CA ILE A 122 18.29 -4.06 -1.43
C ILE A 122 19.52 -3.21 -1.12
N SER A 123 20.47 -3.69 -0.33
CA SER A 123 21.71 -2.96 -0.01
C SER A 123 22.50 -2.60 -1.26
N MET A 124 22.68 -3.57 -2.17
CA MET A 124 23.35 -3.36 -3.45
C MET A 124 22.62 -2.31 -4.31
N THR A 125 21.30 -2.41 -4.40
CA THR A 125 20.47 -1.50 -5.21
C THR A 125 20.45 -0.07 -4.63
N MET A 126 20.44 0.07 -3.30
CA MET A 126 20.60 1.35 -2.62
C MET A 126 21.95 1.98 -2.95
N GLY A 127 23.05 1.22 -2.86
CA GLY A 127 24.38 1.69 -3.23
C GLY A 127 24.44 2.23 -4.67
N PHE A 128 23.91 1.48 -5.64
CA PHE A 128 23.82 1.94 -7.03
C PHE A 128 22.97 3.19 -7.20
N SER A 129 21.84 3.30 -6.52
CA SER A 129 21.02 4.51 -6.56
C SER A 129 21.80 5.74 -6.11
N ARG A 130 22.66 5.61 -5.09
CA ARG A 130 23.50 6.71 -4.60
C ARG A 130 24.63 7.04 -5.55
N LEU A 131 25.24 6.05 -6.21
CA LEU A 131 26.22 6.28 -7.27
C LEU A 131 25.62 7.04 -8.47
N LEU A 132 24.39 6.72 -8.87
CA LEU A 132 23.69 7.45 -9.94
C LEU A 132 23.47 8.90 -9.54
N LEU A 133 22.98 9.15 -8.32
CA LEU A 133 22.77 10.50 -7.81
C LEU A 133 24.10 11.25 -7.64
N LEU A 134 25.16 10.57 -7.19
CA LEU A 134 26.51 11.10 -7.10
C LEU A 134 27.02 11.56 -8.47
N ALA A 135 26.83 10.74 -9.51
CA ALA A 135 27.19 11.10 -10.87
C ALA A 135 26.43 12.35 -11.35
N GLN A 136 25.13 12.45 -11.04
CA GLN A 136 24.33 13.65 -11.36
C GLN A 136 24.87 14.91 -10.68
N TYR A 137 25.12 14.87 -9.36
CA TYR A 137 25.73 16.00 -8.65
C TYR A 137 27.14 16.31 -9.14
N GLY A 138 27.92 15.30 -9.49
CA GLY A 138 29.27 15.46 -10.06
C GLY A 138 29.25 16.17 -11.41
N ILE A 139 28.32 15.81 -12.29
CA ILE A 139 28.11 16.48 -13.59
C ILE A 139 27.65 17.93 -13.37
N ALA A 140 26.65 18.15 -12.50
CA ALA A 140 26.18 19.50 -12.18
C ALA A 140 27.30 20.38 -11.60
N PHE A 141 28.13 19.81 -10.71
CA PHE A 141 29.31 20.47 -10.16
C PHE A 141 30.34 20.79 -11.25
N PHE A 142 30.64 19.86 -12.15
CA PHE A 142 31.58 20.08 -13.25
C PHE A 142 31.12 21.19 -14.19
N HIS A 143 29.82 21.24 -14.52
CA HIS A 143 29.24 22.32 -15.32
C HIS A 143 29.34 23.67 -14.61
N ALA A 144 29.00 23.74 -13.32
CA ALA A 144 29.13 24.95 -12.54
C ALA A 144 30.60 25.42 -12.43
N TRP A 145 31.52 24.49 -12.20
CA TRP A 145 32.96 24.74 -12.14
C TRP A 145 33.52 25.29 -13.45
N ARG A 146 33.10 24.71 -14.59
CA ARG A 146 33.58 25.14 -15.91
C ARG A 146 33.12 26.55 -16.24
N LEU A 147 31.92 26.93 -15.80
CA LEU A 147 31.34 28.25 -16.07
C LEU A 147 31.93 29.36 -15.18
N ASP A 148 32.26 29.06 -13.92
CA ASP A 148 32.76 30.05 -12.94
C ASP A 148 34.31 30.14 -12.88
N ARG A 149 35.01 29.74 -13.96
CA ARG A 149 36.49 29.75 -14.07
C ARG A 149 37.16 31.11 -13.78
N GLN A 150 36.40 32.21 -13.70
CA GLN A 150 36.91 33.57 -13.53
C GLN A 150 36.94 34.10 -12.09
N MET A 151 36.33 33.46 -11.09
CA MET A 151 36.49 33.87 -9.68
C MET A 151 36.47 32.70 -8.70
N LEU A 152 37.59 32.50 -8.01
CA LEU A 152 37.81 31.52 -6.93
C LEU A 152 37.34 32.06 -5.57
N PRO A 153 36.13 31.73 -5.13
CA PRO A 153 35.95 31.41 -3.72
C PRO A 153 35.35 30.01 -3.54
N PHE A 154 36.09 29.15 -2.85
CA PHE A 154 35.69 27.81 -2.39
C PHE A 154 34.27 27.78 -1.76
N SER A 155 33.86 28.88 -1.12
CA SER A 155 32.53 29.10 -0.54
C SER A 155 31.38 28.94 -1.55
N ARG A 156 31.57 29.26 -2.85
CA ARG A 156 30.50 29.15 -3.86
C ARG A 156 30.11 27.71 -4.20
N HIS A 157 31.02 26.76 -4.00
CA HIS A 157 30.81 25.36 -4.32
C HIS A 157 30.55 24.46 -3.10
N ALA A 158 30.55 25.03 -1.90
CA ALA A 158 30.39 24.30 -0.65
C ALA A 158 29.11 23.44 -0.62
N ALA A 159 27.98 23.96 -1.14
CA ALA A 159 26.73 23.21 -1.19
C ALA A 159 26.81 21.94 -2.06
N PHE A 160 27.54 21.98 -3.16
CA PHE A 160 27.76 20.79 -4.00
C PHE A 160 28.69 19.79 -3.32
N LEU A 161 29.77 20.27 -2.71
CA LEU A 161 30.72 19.41 -2.00
C LEU A 161 30.08 18.69 -0.81
N VAL A 162 29.20 19.36 -0.06
CA VAL A 162 28.43 18.76 1.04
C VAL A 162 27.55 17.60 0.53
N HIS A 163 26.87 17.77 -0.60
CA HIS A 163 26.08 16.68 -1.19
C HIS A 163 26.94 15.55 -1.76
N ILE A 164 28.03 15.87 -2.45
CA ILE A 164 28.94 14.86 -3.04
C ILE A 164 29.58 14.01 -1.93
N THR A 165 30.10 14.65 -0.87
CA THR A 165 30.71 13.94 0.27
C THR A 165 29.69 13.07 0.99
N ALA A 166 28.47 13.58 1.21
CA ALA A 166 27.39 12.80 1.79
C ALA A 166 27.02 11.57 0.95
N LEU A 167 26.96 11.71 -0.38
CA LEU A 167 26.62 10.60 -1.29
C LEU A 167 27.73 9.56 -1.41
N VAL A 168 29.01 9.96 -1.37
CA VAL A 168 30.14 9.03 -1.34
C VAL A 168 30.08 8.19 -0.06
N LEU A 169 29.91 8.84 1.09
CA LEU A 169 29.83 8.14 2.37
C LEU A 169 28.60 7.21 2.42
N SER A 170 27.46 7.69 1.95
CA SER A 170 26.23 6.89 1.84
C SER A 170 26.43 5.66 0.96
N SER A 171 27.02 5.83 -0.22
CA SER A 171 27.31 4.71 -1.13
C SER A 171 28.24 3.69 -0.48
N LEU A 172 29.27 4.13 0.23
CA LEU A 172 30.19 3.23 0.93
C LEU A 172 29.47 2.43 2.02
N CYS A 173 28.62 3.07 2.82
CA CYS A 173 27.85 2.38 3.86
C CYS A 173 26.97 1.26 3.29
N TYR A 174 26.28 1.47 2.16
CA TYR A 174 25.45 0.44 1.55
C TYR A 174 26.25 -0.72 0.95
N PHE A 175 27.41 -0.46 0.34
CA PHE A 175 28.28 -1.53 -0.14
C PHE A 175 28.93 -2.31 1.00
N ILE A 176 29.30 -1.63 2.09
CA ILE A 176 29.78 -2.29 3.31
C ILE A 176 28.67 -3.17 3.90
N ALA A 177 27.43 -2.68 3.98
CA ALA A 177 26.30 -3.49 4.44
C ALA A 177 26.11 -4.74 3.57
N PHE A 178 26.18 -4.61 2.24
CA PHE A 178 26.13 -5.75 1.32
C PHE A 178 27.21 -6.81 1.58
N ILE A 179 28.43 -6.37 1.93
CA ILE A 179 29.55 -7.27 2.24
C ILE A 179 29.35 -7.95 3.60
N ILE A 180 28.92 -7.20 4.62
CA ILE A 180 28.77 -7.69 6.00
C ILE A 180 27.67 -8.74 6.13
N ILE A 181 26.52 -8.58 5.47
CA ILE A 181 25.40 -9.54 5.56
C ILE A 181 25.81 -10.96 5.10
N GLY A 182 26.90 -11.10 4.34
CA GLY A 182 27.53 -12.41 4.11
C GLY A 182 26.61 -13.48 3.51
N LYS A 183 26.90 -14.76 3.80
CA LYS A 183 26.03 -15.89 3.46
C LYS A 183 25.17 -16.34 4.65
N ASP A 184 25.72 -16.24 5.85
CA ASP A 184 25.12 -16.68 7.11
C ASP A 184 25.39 -15.57 8.15
N PRO A 185 24.54 -14.53 8.23
CA PRO A 185 24.74 -13.39 9.12
C PRO A 185 24.52 -13.78 10.59
N ASP A 186 25.38 -13.29 11.47
CA ASP A 186 25.17 -13.36 12.92
C ASP A 186 24.19 -12.27 13.40
N GLU A 187 23.65 -12.39 14.62
CA GLU A 187 22.76 -11.37 15.22
C GLU A 187 23.45 -9.98 15.21
N THR A 188 24.76 -9.97 15.48
CA THR A 188 25.58 -8.76 15.42
C THR A 188 25.60 -8.12 14.03
N ASP A 189 25.68 -8.94 12.98
CA ASP A 189 25.71 -8.46 11.59
C ASP A 189 24.37 -7.83 11.18
N GLU A 190 23.26 -8.39 11.67
CA GLU A 190 21.92 -7.88 11.45
C GLU A 190 21.70 -6.51 12.11
N ILE A 191 22.25 -6.28 13.31
CA ILE A 191 22.22 -4.96 13.96
C ILE A 191 23.10 -3.96 13.22
N VAL A 192 24.31 -4.35 12.82
CA VAL A 192 25.26 -3.48 12.09
C VAL A 192 24.66 -3.04 10.75
N LYS A 193 23.93 -3.92 10.06
CA LYS A 193 23.17 -3.58 8.86
C LYS A 193 22.22 -2.40 9.10
N PHE A 194 21.45 -2.39 10.19
CA PHE A 194 20.51 -1.29 10.47
C PHE A 194 21.20 0.04 10.62
N ILE A 195 22.31 0.04 11.35
CA ILE A 195 23.14 1.21 11.54
C ILE A 195 23.64 1.72 10.18
N LEU A 196 24.16 0.81 9.34
CA LEU A 196 24.67 1.15 8.01
C LEU A 196 23.60 1.59 7.01
N TRP A 197 22.34 1.19 7.18
CA TRP A 197 21.25 1.67 6.33
C TRP A 197 20.78 3.05 6.74
N TYR A 198 20.54 3.29 8.03
CA TYR A 198 19.90 4.53 8.48
C TYR A 198 20.85 5.70 8.71
N ILE A 199 22.11 5.47 9.11
CA ILE A 199 23.09 6.57 9.25
C ILE A 199 23.22 7.37 7.94
N PRO A 200 23.38 6.74 6.75
CA PRO A 200 23.39 7.45 5.48
C PRO A 200 22.16 8.33 5.22
N LEU A 201 20.96 7.85 5.58
CA LEU A 201 19.72 8.62 5.44
C LEU A 201 19.80 9.92 6.24
N PHE A 202 20.14 9.82 7.53
CA PHE A 202 20.28 11.00 8.40
C PHE A 202 21.37 11.95 7.91
N LEU A 203 22.48 11.40 7.42
CA LEU A 203 23.60 12.18 6.91
C LEU A 203 23.22 12.97 5.66
N GLU A 204 22.51 12.35 4.71
CA GLU A 204 22.05 13.05 3.51
C GLU A 204 20.94 14.07 3.81
N ILE A 205 20.01 13.76 4.73
CA ILE A 205 19.01 14.74 5.22
C ILE A 205 19.73 15.96 5.81
N THR A 206 20.74 15.72 6.65
CA THR A 206 21.54 16.79 7.25
C THR A 206 22.30 17.58 6.20
N ALA A 207 22.84 16.92 5.17
CA ALA A 207 23.49 17.56 4.03
C ALA A 207 22.55 18.52 3.29
N HIS A 208 21.27 18.18 3.15
CA HIS A 208 20.27 19.10 2.63
C HIS A 208 20.12 20.34 3.50
N PHE A 209 19.95 20.21 4.81
CA PHE A 209 19.84 21.38 5.70
C PHE A 209 21.11 22.23 5.76
N LEU A 210 22.30 21.60 5.72
CA LEU A 210 23.58 22.28 5.67
C LEU A 210 23.74 23.06 4.36
N ALA A 211 23.27 22.53 3.23
CA ALA A 211 23.29 23.24 1.95
C ALA A 211 22.39 24.49 1.93
N LEU A 212 21.32 24.55 2.75
CA LEU A 212 20.51 25.76 2.99
C LEU A 212 20.97 26.58 4.21
N SER A 213 22.10 26.25 4.83
CA SER A 213 22.58 27.05 5.96
C SER A 213 23.25 28.33 5.44
N SER A 214 23.36 29.34 6.32
CA SER A 214 24.07 30.59 6.01
C SER A 214 25.52 30.35 5.56
N PHE A 215 26.09 29.20 5.93
CA PHE A 215 27.41 28.73 5.50
C PHE A 215 27.52 28.58 3.97
N CYS A 216 26.42 28.28 3.28
CA CYS A 216 26.36 28.10 1.81
C CYS A 216 25.62 29.22 1.08
N GLN A 217 25.30 30.34 1.76
CA GLN A 217 24.70 31.57 1.20
C GLN A 217 23.35 31.38 0.46
N ASP A 218 22.56 30.34 0.77
CA ASP A 218 21.19 30.12 0.26
C ASP A 218 21.02 30.23 -1.29
N ARG A 219 22.09 30.01 -2.06
CA ARG A 219 22.11 30.33 -3.50
C ARG A 219 21.30 29.38 -4.38
N VAL A 220 20.90 28.21 -3.87
CA VAL A 220 20.12 27.21 -4.63
C VAL A 220 18.80 26.92 -3.89
N PRO A 221 17.80 27.82 -3.99
CA PRO A 221 16.55 27.68 -3.26
C PRO A 221 15.69 26.54 -3.82
N TYR A 222 14.86 25.99 -2.94
CA TYR A 222 13.85 25.00 -3.31
C TYR A 222 12.56 25.69 -3.72
N LYS A 223 12.10 25.43 -4.94
CA LYS A 223 10.82 25.93 -5.43
C LYS A 223 9.68 25.17 -4.75
N ALA A 224 8.92 25.87 -3.90
CA ALA A 224 7.82 25.30 -3.11
C ALA A 224 6.73 24.66 -4.00
N GLU A 225 6.37 25.33 -5.10
CA GLU A 225 5.39 24.84 -6.08
C GLU A 225 5.82 23.50 -6.67
N ALA A 226 7.09 23.38 -7.11
CA ALA A 226 7.60 22.17 -7.73
C ALA A 226 7.68 20.99 -6.76
N ILE A 227 8.12 21.21 -5.51
CA ILE A 227 8.14 20.17 -4.47
C ILE A 227 6.73 19.69 -4.16
N THR A 228 5.79 20.63 -4.04
CA THR A 228 4.43 20.30 -3.64
C THR A 228 3.69 19.58 -4.74
N ALA A 229 3.83 20.02 -6.00
CA ALA A 229 3.27 19.30 -7.15
C ALA A 229 3.75 17.84 -7.19
N ARG A 230 5.03 17.59 -6.89
CA ARG A 230 5.60 16.23 -6.82
C ARG A 230 5.09 15.44 -5.61
N SER A 231 4.94 16.09 -4.46
CA SER A 231 4.41 15.46 -3.24
C SER A 231 2.94 15.07 -3.40
N CYS A 232 2.12 15.95 -3.98
CA CYS A 232 0.73 15.66 -4.33
C CYS A 232 0.63 14.50 -5.34
N THR A 233 1.55 14.46 -6.32
CA THR A 233 1.60 13.33 -7.26
C THR A 233 1.82 12.01 -6.52
N VAL A 234 2.80 11.94 -5.60
CA VAL A 234 3.06 10.70 -4.84
C VAL A 234 1.91 10.34 -3.91
N PHE A 235 1.28 11.32 -3.26
CA PHE A 235 0.08 11.09 -2.47
C PHE A 235 -1.03 10.42 -3.30
N VAL A 236 -1.34 10.96 -4.48
CA VAL A 236 -2.35 10.38 -5.38
C VAL A 236 -1.97 8.98 -5.86
N ILE A 237 -0.68 8.72 -6.10
CA ILE A 237 -0.20 7.38 -6.46
C ILE A 237 -0.44 6.38 -5.34
N ILE A 238 -0.05 6.74 -4.11
CA ILE A 238 -0.22 5.89 -2.92
C ILE A 238 -1.70 5.62 -2.67
N LEU A 239 -2.51 6.67 -2.74
CA LEU A 239 -3.95 6.58 -2.57
C LEU A 239 -4.58 5.69 -3.66
N GLY A 240 -4.17 5.83 -4.92
CA GLY A 240 -4.59 4.94 -6.01
C GLY A 240 -4.18 3.48 -5.81
N GLY A 241 -2.95 3.21 -5.33
CA GLY A 241 -2.51 1.85 -5.00
C GLY A 241 -3.29 1.23 -3.83
N GLY A 242 -3.64 2.03 -2.81
CA GLY A 242 -4.51 1.58 -1.74
C GLY A 242 -5.95 1.32 -2.21
N LEU A 243 -6.48 2.13 -3.13
CA LEU A 243 -7.79 1.90 -3.74
C LEU A 243 -7.83 0.55 -4.45
N ASP A 244 -6.82 0.24 -5.25
CA ASP A 244 -6.70 -1.03 -5.98
C ASP A 244 -6.81 -2.24 -5.05
N ARG A 245 -6.12 -2.20 -3.89
CA ARG A 245 -6.20 -3.22 -2.85
C ARG A 245 -7.57 -3.32 -2.19
N ILE A 246 -8.18 -2.18 -1.88
CA ILE A 246 -9.53 -2.13 -1.32
C ILE A 246 -10.52 -2.73 -2.32
N THR A 247 -10.40 -2.41 -3.60
CA THR A 247 -11.24 -3.01 -4.65
C THR A 247 -10.96 -4.49 -4.86
N GLY A 248 -9.71 -4.93 -4.71
CA GLY A 248 -9.36 -6.35 -4.67
C GLY A 248 -10.06 -7.07 -3.52
N ALA A 249 -10.07 -6.47 -2.31
CA ALA A 249 -10.84 -6.99 -1.18
C ALA A 249 -12.35 -7.07 -1.49
N PHE A 250 -12.92 -6.08 -2.18
CA PHE A 250 -14.32 -6.11 -2.62
C PHE A 250 -14.61 -7.22 -3.62
N GLN A 251 -13.67 -7.57 -4.49
CA GLN A 251 -13.85 -8.69 -5.43
C GLN A 251 -14.07 -10.01 -4.70
N TYR A 252 -13.41 -10.23 -3.56
CA TYR A 252 -13.71 -11.39 -2.73
C TYR A 252 -15.09 -11.28 -2.09
N GLY A 253 -15.49 -10.11 -1.58
CA GLY A 253 -16.82 -9.94 -0.98
C GLY A 253 -18.01 -10.06 -1.96
N VAL A 254 -17.82 -9.61 -3.21
CA VAL A 254 -18.86 -9.65 -4.27
C VAL A 254 -18.79 -10.96 -5.05
N GLY A 255 -17.58 -11.48 -5.27
CA GLY A 255 -17.33 -12.74 -5.98
C GLY A 255 -17.62 -13.96 -5.13
N ASN A 256 -17.45 -13.87 -3.80
CA ASN A 256 -17.88 -14.89 -2.85
C ASN A 256 -19.29 -14.66 -2.31
N PHE A 257 -19.79 -15.72 -1.70
CA PHE A 257 -21.19 -15.99 -1.44
C PHE A 257 -21.80 -15.24 -0.22
N THR A 258 -21.06 -14.30 0.38
CA THR A 258 -21.39 -13.57 1.61
C THR A 258 -21.91 -12.15 1.37
N PHE A 259 -22.41 -11.83 0.16
CA PHE A 259 -22.96 -10.50 -0.11
C PHE A 259 -24.25 -10.23 0.69
N ASN A 260 -24.13 -9.49 1.78
CA ASN A 260 -25.24 -9.04 2.61
C ASN A 260 -25.31 -7.50 2.66
N TRP A 261 -26.41 -6.95 3.20
CA TRP A 261 -26.56 -5.51 3.43
C TRP A 261 -25.45 -4.93 4.32
N THR A 262 -24.96 -5.73 5.27
CA THR A 262 -23.79 -5.39 6.10
C THR A 262 -22.57 -5.17 5.22
N SER A 263 -22.28 -6.09 4.30
CA SER A 263 -21.17 -6.00 3.36
C SER A 263 -21.22 -4.72 2.52
N LEU A 264 -22.40 -4.32 2.06
CA LEU A 264 -22.60 -3.07 1.33
C LEU A 264 -22.33 -1.83 2.19
N GLY A 265 -22.73 -1.87 3.48
CA GLY A 265 -22.45 -0.81 4.45
C GLY A 265 -20.94 -0.61 4.68
N ILE A 266 -20.16 -1.69 4.74
CA ILE A 266 -18.70 -1.60 4.92
C ILE A 266 -18.02 -1.07 3.66
N ILE A 267 -18.43 -1.54 2.49
CA ILE A 267 -17.94 -1.01 1.20
C ILE A 267 -18.15 0.50 1.15
N PHE A 268 -19.34 0.96 1.54
CA PHE A 268 -19.65 2.38 1.63
C PHE A 268 -18.74 3.11 2.63
N CYS A 269 -18.51 2.55 3.83
CA CYS A 269 -17.59 3.13 4.83
C CYS A 269 -16.16 3.26 4.29
N ALA A 270 -15.64 2.22 3.61
CA ALA A 270 -14.30 2.24 3.02
C ALA A 270 -14.17 3.33 1.94
N VAL A 271 -15.19 3.49 1.09
CA VAL A 271 -15.25 4.57 0.07
C VAL A 271 -15.30 5.95 0.73
N VAL A 272 -16.10 6.12 1.79
CA VAL A 272 -16.18 7.36 2.54
C VAL A 272 -14.84 7.71 3.17
N ILE A 273 -14.16 6.76 3.83
CA ILE A 273 -12.82 6.96 4.39
C ILE A 273 -11.86 7.43 3.30
N PHE A 274 -11.85 6.75 2.15
CA PHE A 274 -11.00 7.10 1.02
C PHE A 274 -11.23 8.54 0.53
N LEU A 275 -12.50 8.91 0.33
CA LEU A 275 -12.87 10.26 -0.12
C LEU A 275 -12.52 11.34 0.91
N LEU A 276 -12.70 11.05 2.20
CA LEU A 276 -12.35 11.97 3.28
C LEU A 276 -10.83 12.15 3.40
N LEU A 277 -10.04 11.08 3.33
CA LEU A 277 -8.57 11.17 3.29
C LEU A 277 -8.09 12.01 2.10
N PHE A 278 -8.70 11.84 0.93
CA PHE A 278 -8.43 12.67 -0.24
C PHE A 278 -8.79 14.14 0.01
N SER A 279 -9.99 14.40 0.55
CA SER A 279 -10.49 15.75 0.83
C SER A 279 -9.63 16.48 1.84
N LEU A 280 -9.29 15.85 2.97
CA LEU A 280 -8.47 16.43 4.04
C LEU A 280 -7.07 16.82 3.55
N TYR A 281 -6.45 15.99 2.70
CA TYR A 281 -5.12 16.30 2.16
C TYR A 281 -5.14 17.55 1.28
N PHE A 282 -6.07 17.63 0.33
CA PHE A 282 -6.17 18.75 -0.61
C PHE A 282 -6.88 19.99 -0.04
N GLY A 283 -7.65 19.83 1.04
CA GLY A 283 -8.30 20.92 1.77
C GLY A 283 -7.29 21.85 2.46
N THR A 284 -6.07 21.39 2.68
CA THR A 284 -4.99 22.22 3.21
C THR A 284 -4.51 23.20 2.13
N SER A 285 -4.88 24.48 2.24
CA SER A 285 -4.92 25.48 1.15
C SER A 285 -3.61 25.64 0.35
N ALA A 286 -3.69 25.32 -0.95
CA ALA A 286 -2.60 25.45 -1.93
C ALA A 286 -2.15 26.91 -2.22
N ALA A 287 -3.00 27.89 -1.94
CA ALA A 287 -2.77 29.30 -2.29
C ALA A 287 -1.63 29.99 -1.49
N GLU A 288 -1.15 29.36 -0.42
CA GLU A 288 -0.19 29.99 0.50
C GLU A 288 1.24 29.44 0.38
N LEU A 289 1.46 28.46 -0.51
CA LEU A 289 2.76 27.82 -0.71
C LEU A 289 3.80 28.70 -1.40
N GLU A 290 3.38 29.72 -2.16
CA GLU A 290 4.30 30.63 -2.86
C GLU A 290 5.17 31.46 -1.91
N LYS A 291 4.73 31.65 -0.65
CA LYS A 291 5.42 32.50 0.35
C LYS A 291 6.31 31.71 1.32
N MET A 292 6.44 30.40 1.16
CA MET A 292 7.17 29.56 2.10
C MET A 292 8.70 29.66 1.92
N GLY A 293 9.41 29.93 3.01
CA GLY A 293 10.88 29.89 3.01
C GLY A 293 11.41 28.47 2.73
N SER A 294 12.52 28.35 1.99
CA SER A 294 13.03 27.05 1.51
C SER A 294 13.29 26.03 2.61
N LYS A 295 13.68 26.45 3.83
CA LYS A 295 13.86 25.57 4.99
C LYS A 295 12.57 24.90 5.47
N ARG A 296 11.45 25.62 5.43
CA ARG A 296 10.14 25.07 5.82
C ARG A 296 9.60 24.14 4.74
N VAL A 297 9.81 24.51 3.47
CA VAL A 297 9.43 23.66 2.33
C VAL A 297 10.12 22.31 2.41
N ILE A 298 11.44 22.27 2.64
CA ILE A 298 12.16 21.00 2.73
C ILE A 298 11.85 20.22 4.01
N SER A 299 11.63 20.91 5.14
CA SER A 299 11.19 20.26 6.38
C SER A 299 9.82 19.60 6.21
N GLY A 300 8.86 20.31 5.60
CA GLY A 300 7.54 19.77 5.31
C GLY A 300 7.60 18.64 4.28
N PHE A 301 8.48 18.75 3.29
CA PHE A 301 8.72 17.69 2.30
C PHE A 301 9.27 16.42 2.93
N PHE A 302 10.22 16.52 3.86
CA PHE A 302 10.74 15.33 4.53
C PHE A 302 9.78 14.78 5.58
N PHE A 303 9.08 15.64 6.31
CA PHE A 303 8.06 15.21 7.26
C PHE A 303 6.86 14.52 6.59
N GLN A 304 6.61 14.81 5.31
CA GLN A 304 5.62 14.11 4.48
C GLN A 304 5.77 12.59 4.53
N PHE A 305 6.99 12.07 4.77
CA PHE A 305 7.24 10.64 4.96
C PHE A 305 6.29 10.03 6.00
N PHE A 306 6.22 10.60 7.20
CA PHE A 306 5.40 10.05 8.30
C PHE A 306 3.92 10.03 7.96
N TYR A 307 3.44 11.07 7.29
CA TYR A 307 2.06 11.15 6.81
C TYR A 307 1.76 10.08 5.76
N LEU A 308 2.64 9.92 4.75
CA LEU A 308 2.47 8.90 3.73
C LEU A 308 2.56 7.48 4.31
N SER A 309 3.46 7.24 5.26
CA SER A 309 3.54 5.98 6.01
C SER A 309 2.24 5.65 6.72
N ALA A 310 1.69 6.61 7.49
CA ALA A 310 0.43 6.43 8.21
C ALA A 310 -0.72 6.11 7.24
N ILE A 311 -0.79 6.80 6.10
CA ILE A 311 -1.81 6.53 5.07
C ILE A 311 -1.66 5.13 4.50
N ILE A 312 -0.45 4.72 4.12
CA ILE A 312 -0.28 3.41 3.50
C ILE A 312 -0.70 2.30 4.47
N VAL A 313 -0.23 2.37 5.72
CA VAL A 313 -0.61 1.40 6.75
C VAL A 313 -2.13 1.42 6.95
N THR A 314 -2.76 2.60 6.99
CA THR A 314 -4.22 2.72 7.10
C THR A 314 -4.93 2.06 5.90
N LEU A 315 -4.54 2.36 4.66
CA LEU A 315 -5.16 1.82 3.44
C LEU A 315 -4.99 0.30 3.36
N GLN A 316 -3.83 -0.23 3.75
CA GLN A 316 -3.61 -1.67 3.84
C GLN A 316 -4.45 -2.30 4.96
N GLY A 317 -4.56 -1.63 6.10
CA GLY A 317 -5.45 -2.03 7.19
C GLY A 317 -6.91 -2.12 6.75
N ILE A 318 -7.41 -1.16 5.94
CA ILE A 318 -8.78 -1.22 5.39
C ILE A 318 -8.97 -2.47 4.53
N ALA A 319 -8.05 -2.73 3.60
CA ALA A 319 -8.14 -3.90 2.71
C ALA A 319 -8.09 -5.23 3.50
N ALA A 320 -7.21 -5.31 4.51
CA ALA A 320 -7.08 -6.50 5.33
C ALA A 320 -8.27 -6.70 6.29
N LEU A 321 -8.84 -5.63 6.83
CA LEU A 321 -10.05 -5.68 7.67
C LEU A 321 -11.30 -6.09 6.88
N LEU A 322 -11.43 -5.62 5.63
CA LEU A 322 -12.50 -6.08 4.74
C LEU A 322 -12.42 -7.59 4.53
N ARG A 323 -11.22 -8.08 4.24
CA ARG A 323 -10.92 -9.50 4.12
C ARG A 323 -11.28 -10.25 5.41
N ALA A 324 -10.79 -9.80 6.56
CA ALA A 324 -11.07 -10.42 7.85
C ALA A 324 -12.58 -10.48 8.19
N GLY A 325 -13.35 -9.43 7.85
CA GLY A 325 -14.80 -9.41 8.00
C GLY A 325 -15.48 -10.51 7.17
N TYR A 326 -15.14 -10.60 5.88
CA TYR A 326 -15.65 -11.67 5.01
C TYR A 326 -15.25 -13.06 5.48
N LEU A 327 -14.03 -13.22 6.01
CA LEU A 327 -13.59 -14.47 6.63
C LEU A 327 -14.45 -14.81 7.85
N GLY A 328 -14.69 -13.86 8.76
CA GLY A 328 -15.54 -14.07 9.93
C GLY A 328 -16.96 -14.52 9.55
N SER A 329 -17.56 -13.87 8.56
CA SER A 329 -18.88 -14.27 8.03
C SER A 329 -18.85 -15.64 7.36
N ALA A 330 -17.78 -15.98 6.63
CA ALA A 330 -17.65 -17.27 5.97
C ALA A 330 -17.44 -18.42 6.96
N LEU A 331 -16.70 -18.18 8.05
CA LEU A 331 -16.43 -19.18 9.09
C LEU A 331 -17.65 -19.50 9.96
N GLU A 332 -18.71 -18.68 9.95
CA GLU A 332 -19.95 -18.99 10.65
C GLU A 332 -20.64 -20.25 10.10
N THR A 333 -20.53 -20.52 8.80
CA THR A 333 -21.13 -21.71 8.16
C THR A 333 -20.54 -23.03 8.66
N PRO A 334 -19.21 -23.28 8.65
CA PRO A 334 -18.66 -24.50 9.25
C PRO A 334 -19.02 -24.61 10.74
N LEU A 335 -18.91 -23.53 11.53
CA LEU A 335 -19.31 -23.56 12.94
C LEU A 335 -20.81 -23.88 13.12
N GLN A 336 -21.69 -23.41 12.24
CA GLN A 336 -23.10 -23.75 12.24
C GLN A 336 -23.32 -25.23 11.88
N PHE A 337 -22.57 -25.74 10.89
CA PHE A 337 -22.61 -27.16 10.51
C PHE A 337 -22.17 -28.05 11.68
N LEU A 338 -21.08 -27.71 12.38
CA LEU A 338 -20.62 -28.41 13.58
C LEU A 338 -21.70 -28.48 14.66
N ARG A 339 -22.26 -27.32 15.04
CA ARG A 339 -23.31 -27.22 16.09
C ARG A 339 -24.56 -28.02 15.71
N GLN A 340 -24.99 -27.95 14.46
CA GLN A 340 -26.17 -28.68 13.99
C GLN A 340 -25.91 -30.18 13.93
N SER A 341 -24.77 -30.60 13.39
CA SER A 341 -24.38 -32.01 13.33
C SER A 341 -24.31 -32.63 14.72
N GLN A 342 -23.73 -31.91 15.68
CA GLN A 342 -23.69 -32.34 17.08
C GLN A 342 -25.11 -32.51 17.65
N SER A 343 -25.99 -31.53 17.46
CA SER A 343 -27.38 -31.60 17.95
C SER A 343 -28.17 -32.76 17.31
N ILE A 344 -27.94 -33.05 16.02
CA ILE A 344 -28.55 -34.19 15.33
C ILE A 344 -28.01 -35.52 15.86
N LEU A 345 -26.69 -35.63 16.09
CA LEU A 345 -26.08 -36.82 16.67
C LEU A 345 -26.59 -37.10 18.09
N GLU A 346 -26.73 -36.07 18.91
CA GLU A 346 -27.28 -36.17 20.26
C GLU A 346 -28.75 -36.60 20.26
N SER A 347 -29.55 -36.08 19.31
CA SER A 347 -30.99 -36.38 19.23
C SER A 347 -31.31 -37.74 18.60
N LYS A 348 -30.56 -38.17 17.57
CA LYS A 348 -30.73 -39.49 16.92
C LYS A 348 -30.05 -40.63 17.68
N GLY A 349 -29.04 -40.30 18.48
CA GLY A 349 -28.11 -41.26 19.05
C GLY A 349 -26.90 -41.49 18.14
N PHE A 350 -25.71 -41.48 18.74
CA PHE A 350 -24.42 -41.60 18.05
C PHE A 350 -24.25 -42.75 17.05
N PRO A 351 -24.85 -43.96 17.22
CA PRO A 351 -24.66 -45.05 16.26
C PRO A 351 -25.42 -44.88 14.93
N VAL A 352 -26.31 -43.88 14.83
CA VAL A 352 -27.17 -43.69 13.66
C VAL A 352 -26.45 -42.83 12.62
N PRO A 353 -26.31 -43.29 11.36
CA PRO A 353 -25.66 -42.51 10.32
C PRO A 353 -26.47 -41.25 9.95
N LEU A 354 -25.74 -40.19 9.60
CA LEU A 354 -26.28 -38.91 9.18
C LEU A 354 -26.61 -38.93 7.67
N ASN A 355 -27.77 -38.40 7.33
CA ASN A 355 -28.26 -38.28 5.96
C ASN A 355 -28.50 -36.81 5.59
N VAL A 356 -28.51 -36.49 4.30
CA VAL A 356 -28.80 -35.13 3.80
C VAL A 356 -30.17 -34.63 4.28
N SER A 357 -31.16 -35.53 4.38
CA SER A 357 -32.50 -35.20 4.90
C SER A 357 -32.50 -34.65 6.33
N ASP A 358 -31.46 -34.95 7.11
CA ASP A 358 -31.36 -34.53 8.51
C ASP A 358 -31.07 -33.04 8.64
N TYR A 359 -30.63 -32.43 7.55
CA TYR A 359 -30.32 -31.00 7.43
C TYR A 359 -31.39 -30.25 6.62
N ALA A 360 -32.49 -30.92 6.21
CA ALA A 360 -33.49 -30.34 5.31
C ALA A 360 -34.21 -29.12 5.90
N ASP A 361 -34.35 -29.05 7.22
CA ASP A 361 -34.97 -27.92 7.92
C ASP A 361 -34.04 -26.71 8.06
N THR A 362 -32.79 -26.82 7.57
CA THR A 362 -31.75 -25.81 7.73
C THR A 362 -31.20 -25.36 6.38
N ASP A 363 -30.78 -24.11 6.29
CA ASP A 363 -30.16 -23.57 5.07
C ASP A 363 -28.69 -24.04 4.90
N ILE A 364 -28.19 -24.91 5.78
CA ILE A 364 -26.77 -25.27 5.84
C ILE A 364 -26.28 -25.95 4.57
N GLN A 365 -27.11 -26.78 3.94
CA GLN A 365 -26.75 -27.43 2.68
C GLN A 365 -26.50 -26.38 1.59
N SER A 366 -27.35 -25.36 1.52
CA SER A 366 -27.22 -24.30 0.53
C SER A 366 -26.01 -23.42 0.84
N GLN A 367 -25.73 -23.13 2.11
CA GLN A 367 -24.57 -22.36 2.55
C GLN A 367 -23.24 -23.09 2.30
N LEU A 368 -23.15 -24.39 2.62
CA LEU A 368 -21.97 -25.21 2.33
C LEU A 368 -21.75 -25.33 0.82
N THR A 369 -22.81 -25.57 0.05
CA THR A 369 -22.73 -25.68 -1.42
C THR A 369 -22.26 -24.36 -2.01
N ARG A 370 -22.71 -23.23 -1.46
CA ARG A 370 -22.19 -21.91 -1.82
C ARG A 370 -20.70 -21.83 -1.52
N GLN A 371 -20.22 -22.29 -0.38
CA GLN A 371 -18.78 -22.33 -0.06
C GLN A 371 -17.95 -23.34 -0.86
N GLY A 372 -18.54 -23.99 -1.86
CA GLY A 372 -17.87 -24.97 -2.72
C GLY A 372 -17.82 -26.37 -2.11
N VAL A 373 -18.53 -26.62 -1.01
CA VAL A 373 -18.52 -27.92 -0.31
C VAL A 373 -19.88 -28.59 -0.40
N ALA A 374 -19.92 -29.77 -0.99
CA ALA A 374 -21.15 -30.55 -1.05
C ALA A 374 -21.32 -31.36 0.24
N LEU A 375 -22.44 -31.17 0.93
CA LEU A 375 -22.79 -31.94 2.15
C LEU A 375 -22.72 -33.46 1.90
N ASN A 376 -23.13 -33.94 0.72
CA ASN A 376 -23.06 -35.35 0.37
C ASN A 376 -21.63 -35.92 0.27
N GLY A 377 -20.63 -35.05 0.08
CA GLY A 377 -19.22 -35.43 0.04
C GLY A 377 -18.61 -35.54 1.44
N MET A 378 -19.17 -34.80 2.40
CA MET A 378 -18.71 -34.80 3.80
C MET A 378 -19.28 -35.94 4.63
N LEU A 379 -20.57 -36.24 4.46
CA LEU A 379 -21.27 -37.25 5.26
C LEU A 379 -20.65 -38.66 5.19
N PRO A 380 -20.12 -39.17 4.05
CA PRO A 380 -19.50 -40.48 4.00
C PRO A 380 -18.32 -40.65 4.95
N PHE A 381 -17.48 -39.61 5.10
CA PHE A 381 -16.37 -39.62 6.03
C PHE A 381 -16.85 -39.71 7.49
N ILE A 382 -17.79 -38.84 7.86
CA ILE A 382 -18.37 -38.80 9.21
C ILE A 382 -19.10 -40.13 9.52
N ASN A 383 -19.87 -40.66 8.57
CA ASN A 383 -20.59 -41.93 8.73
C ASN A 383 -19.64 -43.13 8.86
N SER A 384 -18.49 -43.10 8.20
CA SER A 384 -17.44 -44.12 8.37
C SER A 384 -16.87 -44.08 9.79
N ALA A 385 -16.67 -42.88 10.36
CA ALA A 385 -16.24 -42.73 11.74
C ALA A 385 -17.32 -43.19 12.74
N ILE A 386 -18.60 -42.87 12.49
CA ILE A 386 -19.75 -43.38 13.27
C ILE A 386 -19.76 -44.91 13.29
N GLN A 387 -19.63 -45.53 12.12
CA GLN A 387 -19.61 -46.98 12.01
C GLN A 387 -18.45 -47.59 12.80
N THR A 388 -17.25 -47.02 12.67
CA THR A 388 -16.06 -47.48 13.40
C THR A 388 -16.22 -47.32 14.92
N ALA A 389 -16.72 -46.17 15.36
CA ALA A 389 -17.01 -45.87 16.76
C ALA A 389 -18.03 -46.86 17.36
N SER A 390 -19.08 -47.19 16.61
CA SER A 390 -20.12 -48.13 17.04
C SER A 390 -19.64 -49.57 17.17
N GLN A 391 -18.58 -49.94 16.45
CA GLN A 391 -17.99 -51.28 16.48
C GLN A 391 -16.88 -51.43 17.53
N ALA A 392 -16.37 -50.32 18.07
CA ALA A 392 -15.37 -50.33 19.12
C ALA A 392 -15.94 -50.91 20.44
N GLN A 393 -15.09 -51.61 21.20
CA GLN A 393 -15.42 -52.10 22.55
C GLN A 393 -14.40 -51.54 23.55
N PRO A 394 -14.77 -50.56 24.41
CA PRO A 394 -16.09 -49.92 24.51
C PRO A 394 -16.40 -48.99 23.32
N VAL A 395 -17.69 -48.66 23.14
CA VAL A 395 -18.14 -47.71 22.10
C VAL A 395 -17.49 -46.35 22.34
N ASP A 396 -16.86 -45.80 21.30
CA ASP A 396 -16.04 -44.59 21.41
C ASP A 396 -16.68 -43.41 20.68
N TYR A 397 -17.52 -42.66 21.40
CA TYR A 397 -18.23 -41.51 20.85
C TYR A 397 -17.31 -40.34 20.48
N ASN A 398 -16.13 -40.24 21.10
CA ASN A 398 -15.18 -39.17 20.82
C ASN A 398 -14.63 -39.27 19.40
N LEU A 399 -14.51 -40.48 18.84
CA LEU A 399 -14.06 -40.69 17.48
C LEU A 399 -14.98 -40.01 16.44
N THR A 400 -16.30 -40.08 16.66
CA THR A 400 -17.28 -39.44 15.76
C THR A 400 -17.16 -37.92 15.83
N PHE A 401 -17.01 -37.38 17.05
CA PHE A 401 -16.86 -35.94 17.24
C PHE A 401 -15.55 -35.42 16.63
N ASN A 402 -14.45 -36.15 16.80
CA ASN A 402 -13.16 -35.83 16.19
C ASN A 402 -13.22 -35.82 14.66
N ALA A 403 -13.88 -36.81 14.05
CA ALA A 403 -14.07 -36.84 12.61
C ALA A 403 -14.92 -35.65 12.12
N LEU A 404 -15.91 -35.23 12.90
CA LEU A 404 -16.69 -34.02 12.59
C LEU A 404 -15.82 -32.76 12.63
N LEU A 405 -14.98 -32.59 13.65
CA LEU A 405 -14.03 -31.46 13.74
C LEU A 405 -13.04 -31.44 12.57
N GLN A 406 -12.56 -32.60 12.11
CA GLN A 406 -11.67 -32.68 10.95
C GLN A 406 -12.34 -32.21 9.66
N MET A 407 -13.60 -32.60 9.46
CA MET A 407 -14.37 -32.12 8.30
C MET A 407 -14.57 -30.60 8.36
N ASP A 408 -14.81 -30.05 9.55
CA ASP A 408 -14.90 -28.61 9.74
C ASP A 408 -13.59 -27.90 9.39
N VAL A 409 -12.44 -28.43 9.81
CA VAL A 409 -11.12 -27.88 9.44
C VAL A 409 -10.90 -27.92 7.92
N LEU A 410 -11.33 -28.98 7.24
CA LEU A 410 -11.29 -29.03 5.77
C LEU A 410 -12.14 -27.93 5.14
N VAL A 411 -13.36 -27.69 5.65
CA VAL A 411 -14.21 -26.60 5.17
C VAL A 411 -13.54 -25.24 5.41
N ILE A 412 -12.91 -25.05 6.58
CA ILE A 412 -12.14 -23.84 6.91
C ILE A 412 -10.99 -23.65 5.91
N GLU A 413 -10.25 -24.69 5.58
CA GLU A 413 -9.16 -24.64 4.59
C GLU A 413 -9.67 -24.24 3.20
N ILE A 414 -10.78 -24.83 2.75
CA ILE A 414 -11.44 -24.47 1.48
C ILE A 414 -11.91 -23.01 1.49
N VAL A 415 -12.48 -22.54 2.61
CA VAL A 415 -12.88 -21.14 2.77
C VAL A 415 -11.67 -20.20 2.70
N LEU A 416 -10.56 -20.56 3.34
CA LEU A 416 -9.32 -19.78 3.31
C LEU A 416 -8.73 -19.73 1.90
N ASP A 417 -8.73 -20.84 1.17
CA ASP A 417 -8.25 -20.93 -0.22
C ASP A 417 -9.12 -20.08 -1.15
N ASN A 418 -10.46 -20.19 -1.06
CA ASN A 418 -11.41 -19.39 -1.83
C ASN A 418 -11.32 -17.88 -1.55
N LEU A 419 -10.75 -17.50 -0.41
CA LEU A 419 -10.55 -16.11 0.00
C LEU A 419 -9.11 -15.61 -0.23
N ASP A 420 -8.21 -16.45 -0.75
CA ASP A 420 -6.79 -16.15 -0.90
C ASP A 420 -6.14 -15.72 0.44
N MET A 421 -6.52 -16.42 1.52
CA MET A 421 -6.07 -16.22 2.90
C MET A 421 -5.39 -17.45 3.50
N LEU A 422 -5.32 -18.56 2.74
CA LEU A 422 -4.55 -19.72 3.16
C LEU A 422 -3.05 -19.36 3.10
N PRO A 423 -2.31 -19.44 4.21
CA PRO A 423 -0.89 -19.08 4.20
C PRO A 423 -0.08 -20.10 3.40
N ASP A 424 0.85 -19.63 2.56
CA ASP A 424 1.76 -20.47 1.77
C ASP A 424 2.69 -21.35 2.63
N SER A 425 3.04 -20.87 3.84
CA SER A 425 3.88 -21.59 4.79
C SER A 425 3.67 -21.09 6.24
N GLY A 426 4.27 -21.78 7.21
CA GLY A 426 4.31 -21.37 8.61
C GLY A 426 3.44 -22.21 9.55
N VAL A 427 3.39 -21.79 10.82
CA VAL A 427 2.77 -22.55 11.93
C VAL A 427 1.29 -22.81 11.67
N LEU A 428 0.55 -21.87 11.07
CA LEU A 428 -0.88 -22.02 10.85
C LEU A 428 -1.17 -23.12 9.82
N LEU A 429 -0.49 -23.10 8.67
CA LEU A 429 -0.63 -24.14 7.65
C LEU A 429 -0.24 -25.51 8.23
N ALA A 430 0.92 -25.59 8.87
CA ALA A 430 1.40 -26.84 9.48
C ALA A 430 0.41 -27.40 10.53
N ARG A 431 -0.30 -26.54 11.26
CA ARG A 431 -1.35 -26.97 12.20
C ARG A 431 -2.61 -27.44 11.50
N LEU A 432 -3.05 -26.74 10.45
CA LEU A 432 -4.21 -27.15 9.64
C LEU A 432 -3.95 -28.53 9.02
N GLU A 433 -2.80 -28.71 8.38
CA GLU A 433 -2.36 -29.97 7.80
C GLU A 433 -2.23 -31.07 8.85
N ALA A 434 -1.57 -30.81 9.97
CA ALA A 434 -1.43 -31.79 11.06
C ALA A 434 -2.79 -32.21 11.62
N PHE A 435 -3.73 -31.27 11.79
CA PHE A 435 -5.06 -31.59 12.30
C PHE A 435 -5.87 -32.43 11.30
N TYR A 436 -5.82 -32.07 10.02
CA TYR A 436 -6.58 -32.74 8.97
C TYR A 436 -6.03 -34.12 8.61
N TYR A 437 -4.70 -34.26 8.49
CA TYR A 437 -4.06 -35.53 8.10
C TYR A 437 -3.84 -36.51 9.26
N SER A 438 -4.04 -36.08 10.51
CA SER A 438 -3.99 -36.99 11.66
C SER A 438 -5.12 -38.01 11.63
N ASP A 439 -4.91 -39.18 12.21
CA ASP A 439 -5.99 -40.14 12.46
C ASP A 439 -6.98 -39.54 13.49
N PRO A 440 -8.31 -39.54 13.24
CA PRO A 440 -9.28 -39.07 14.23
C PRO A 440 -9.29 -39.88 15.55
N GLN A 441 -8.66 -41.05 15.60
CA GLN A 441 -8.38 -41.80 16.83
C GLN A 441 -7.22 -41.21 17.66
N ASN A 442 -6.40 -40.33 17.07
CA ASN A 442 -5.34 -39.64 17.77
C ASN A 442 -5.90 -38.46 18.58
N TYR A 443 -6.49 -38.76 19.73
CA TYR A 443 -7.08 -37.78 20.65
C TYR A 443 -6.14 -36.67 21.12
N SER A 444 -4.82 -36.85 20.97
CA SER A 444 -3.85 -35.79 21.29
C SER A 444 -3.72 -34.74 20.19
N ALA A 445 -3.87 -35.15 18.92
CA ALA A 445 -3.76 -34.26 17.76
C ALA A 445 -5.12 -33.69 17.36
N VAL A 446 -6.17 -34.51 17.41
CA VAL A 446 -7.53 -34.18 17.00
C VAL A 446 -8.41 -34.19 18.23
N ASN A 447 -8.76 -33.01 18.73
CA ASN A 447 -9.72 -32.82 19.81
C ASN A 447 -10.26 -31.38 19.77
N ASN A 448 -11.20 -31.07 20.68
CA ASN A 448 -11.81 -29.75 20.77
C ASN A 448 -10.80 -28.63 21.09
N GLU A 449 -9.81 -28.91 21.94
CA GLU A 449 -8.80 -27.93 22.32
C GLU A 449 -7.87 -27.57 21.15
N THR A 450 -7.41 -28.58 20.40
CA THR A 450 -6.58 -28.37 19.21
C THR A 450 -7.38 -27.70 18.08
N PHE A 451 -8.66 -28.05 17.92
CA PHE A 451 -9.57 -27.37 16.99
C PHE A 451 -9.73 -25.89 17.34
N ASN A 452 -10.05 -25.57 18.59
CA ASN A 452 -10.18 -24.20 19.07
C ASN A 452 -8.87 -23.41 18.87
N SER A 453 -7.73 -24.06 19.09
CA SER A 453 -6.41 -23.46 18.84
C SER A 453 -6.16 -23.17 17.37
N VAL A 454 -6.57 -24.06 16.45
CA VAL A 454 -6.49 -23.85 15.00
C VAL A 454 -7.39 -22.70 14.59
N PHE A 455 -8.67 -22.75 14.97
CA PHE A 455 -9.66 -21.73 14.65
C PHE A 455 -9.26 -20.34 15.15
N GLN A 456 -8.83 -20.25 16.42
CA GLN A 456 -8.37 -19.00 17.01
C GLN A 456 -7.18 -18.43 16.24
N ARG A 457 -6.24 -19.28 15.81
CA ARG A 457 -5.10 -18.82 15.00
C ARG A 457 -5.52 -18.33 13.62
N VAL A 458 -6.48 -19.00 12.97
CA VAL A 458 -7.04 -18.55 11.68
C VAL A 458 -7.62 -17.14 11.80
N ILE A 459 -8.43 -16.89 12.83
CA ILE A 459 -9.00 -15.56 13.07
C ILE A 459 -7.90 -14.57 13.40
N VAL A 460 -7.08 -14.84 14.42
CA VAL A 460 -6.07 -13.89 14.93
C VAL A 460 -5.04 -13.53 13.85
N SER A 461 -4.59 -14.49 13.02
CA SER A 461 -3.62 -14.21 11.96
C SER A 461 -4.18 -13.24 10.92
N ASN A 462 -5.45 -13.39 10.55
CA ASN A 462 -6.08 -12.58 9.50
C ASN A 462 -6.70 -11.28 10.02
N ALA A 463 -7.12 -11.25 11.28
CA ALA A 463 -7.77 -10.09 11.91
C ALA A 463 -6.82 -9.24 12.78
N SER A 464 -5.56 -9.63 12.95
CA SER A 464 -4.51 -8.84 13.58
C SER A 464 -4.38 -7.38 13.08
N PRO A 465 -4.73 -7.04 11.81
CA PRO A 465 -4.80 -5.64 11.38
C PRO A 465 -5.68 -4.72 12.23
N ALA A 466 -6.71 -5.26 12.88
CA ALA A 466 -7.60 -4.49 13.74
C ALA A 466 -6.87 -3.84 14.93
N LEU A 467 -5.81 -4.49 15.43
CA LEU A 467 -5.09 -4.06 16.64
C LEU A 467 -4.33 -2.75 16.41
N TRP A 468 -3.82 -2.52 15.20
CA TRP A 468 -3.03 -1.35 14.86
C TRP A 468 -3.72 -0.38 13.88
N PHE A 469 -4.86 -0.76 13.31
CA PHE A 469 -5.60 0.06 12.35
C PHE A 469 -5.96 1.44 12.90
N TYR A 470 -6.53 1.52 14.11
CA TYR A 470 -6.90 2.81 14.70
C TYR A 470 -5.68 3.68 15.05
N ALA A 471 -4.57 3.07 15.47
CA ALA A 471 -3.33 3.81 15.68
C ALA A 471 -2.81 4.40 14.36
N ALA A 472 -2.82 3.63 13.27
CA ALA A 472 -2.43 4.10 11.94
C ALA A 472 -3.35 5.21 11.43
N GLY A 473 -4.67 5.02 11.53
CA GLY A 473 -5.67 6.00 11.10
C GLY A 473 -5.59 7.30 11.89
N GLY A 474 -5.45 7.22 13.21
CA GLY A 474 -5.24 8.40 14.05
C GLY A 474 -3.90 9.09 13.78
N ALA A 475 -2.84 8.33 13.48
CA ALA A 475 -1.56 8.89 13.06
C ALA A 475 -1.66 9.68 11.74
N VAL A 476 -2.58 9.34 10.82
CA VAL A 476 -2.84 10.16 9.62
C VAL A 476 -3.27 11.57 10.01
N LEU A 477 -4.23 11.70 10.93
CA LEU A 477 -4.71 13.01 11.38
C LEU A 477 -3.64 13.78 12.17
N VAL A 478 -2.92 13.11 13.07
CA VAL A 478 -1.84 13.73 13.85
C VAL A 478 -0.74 14.25 12.93
N THR A 479 -0.25 13.41 12.01
CA THR A 479 0.80 13.79 11.07
C THR A 479 0.33 14.86 10.09
N LEU A 480 -0.94 14.88 9.68
CA LEU A 480 -1.51 15.94 8.87
C LEU A 480 -1.57 17.28 9.62
N GLY A 481 -1.94 17.27 10.90
CA GLY A 481 -1.91 18.46 11.77
C GLY A 481 -0.49 19.00 11.96
N LEU A 482 0.47 18.13 12.25
CA LEU A 482 1.89 18.47 12.38
C LEU A 482 2.48 18.99 11.06
N LEU A 483 2.12 18.37 9.93
CA LEU A 483 2.53 18.82 8.61
C LEU A 483 1.99 20.23 8.31
N GLY A 484 0.76 20.53 8.76
CA GLY A 484 0.19 21.88 8.74
C GLY A 484 1.07 22.89 9.48
N LEU A 485 1.46 22.58 10.72
CA LEU A 485 2.35 23.42 11.55
C LEU A 485 3.72 23.64 10.92
N ILE A 486 4.32 22.60 10.34
CA ILE A 486 5.66 22.67 9.73
C ILE A 486 5.62 23.53 8.46
N ARG A 487 4.57 23.38 7.64
CA ARG A 487 4.41 24.14 6.40
C ARG A 487 4.14 25.62 6.69
N GLN A 488 3.25 25.92 7.63
CA GLN A 488 2.85 27.28 7.94
C GLN A 488 2.62 27.48 9.43
N TRP A 489 3.12 28.62 9.93
CA TRP A 489 2.71 29.07 11.25
C TRP A 489 1.28 29.59 11.15
N PRO A 490 0.33 29.05 11.93
CA PRO A 490 -1.07 29.45 11.88
C PRO A 490 -1.21 30.95 12.18
N ARG A 491 -1.95 31.65 11.32
CA ARG A 491 -2.10 33.12 11.38
C ARG A 491 -3.30 33.55 12.21
N ASP A 492 -4.36 32.75 12.17
CA ASP A 492 -5.62 33.04 12.82
C ASP A 492 -6.03 31.91 13.77
N LYS A 493 -7.01 32.20 14.63
CA LYS A 493 -7.57 31.25 15.58
C LYS A 493 -8.27 30.06 14.92
N TYR A 494 -8.66 30.19 13.65
CA TYR A 494 -9.38 29.15 12.91
C TYR A 494 -8.40 28.11 12.35
N GLU A 495 -7.24 28.54 11.84
CA GLU A 495 -6.12 27.67 11.46
C GLU A 495 -5.58 26.92 12.68
N TRP A 496 -5.45 27.59 13.84
CA TRP A 496 -5.15 26.90 15.11
C TRP A 496 -6.25 25.88 15.46
N GLY A 497 -7.52 26.25 15.30
CA GLY A 497 -8.65 25.35 15.52
C GLY A 497 -8.57 24.08 14.68
N GLN A 498 -8.24 24.19 13.39
CA GLN A 498 -8.09 23.05 12.48
C GLN A 498 -6.91 22.15 12.86
N ILE A 499 -5.78 22.74 13.24
CA ILE A 499 -4.61 21.96 13.66
C ILE A 499 -4.91 21.23 14.98
N ILE A 500 -5.51 21.92 15.94
CA ILE A 500 -5.87 21.34 17.24
C ILE A 500 -6.95 20.26 17.07
N SER A 501 -7.96 20.45 16.22
CA SER A 501 -8.98 19.43 15.96
C SER A 501 -8.35 18.16 15.40
N ARG A 502 -7.49 18.27 14.38
CA ARG A 502 -6.75 17.13 13.81
C ARG A 502 -5.91 16.40 14.85
N LEU A 503 -5.19 17.14 15.71
CA LEU A 503 -4.36 16.54 16.76
C LEU A 503 -5.21 15.83 17.82
N VAL A 504 -6.32 16.44 18.25
CA VAL A 504 -7.21 15.87 19.27
C VAL A 504 -7.95 14.66 18.72
N MET A 505 -8.57 14.76 17.54
CA MET A 505 -9.29 13.66 16.90
C MET A 505 -8.35 12.50 16.54
N GLY A 506 -7.16 12.83 16.02
CA GLY A 506 -6.12 11.84 15.76
C GLY A 506 -5.65 11.12 17.02
N SER A 507 -5.39 11.87 18.10
CA SER A 507 -5.00 11.28 19.39
C SER A 507 -6.12 10.45 20.02
N ALA A 508 -7.38 10.88 19.91
CA ALA A 508 -8.54 10.12 20.36
C ALA A 508 -8.70 8.81 19.57
N THR A 509 -8.48 8.86 18.25
CA THR A 509 -8.49 7.66 17.40
C THR A 509 -7.35 6.72 17.77
N ILE A 510 -6.14 7.23 18.06
CA ILE A 510 -5.04 6.40 18.57
C ILE A 510 -5.43 5.78 19.91
N ALA A 511 -6.01 6.54 20.84
CA ALA A 511 -6.45 6.01 22.14
C ALA A 511 -7.52 4.91 22.02
N ALA A 512 -8.27 4.87 20.91
CA ALA A 512 -9.23 3.80 20.63
C ALA A 512 -8.57 2.43 20.40
N THR A 513 -7.26 2.35 20.12
CA THR A 513 -6.57 1.05 20.18
C THR A 513 -6.58 0.44 21.59
N GLY A 514 -6.76 1.25 22.64
CA GLY A 514 -6.92 0.76 24.01
C GLY A 514 -8.16 -0.09 24.26
N ILE A 515 -9.13 -0.12 23.33
CA ILE A 515 -10.26 -1.08 23.35
C ILE A 515 -9.76 -2.53 23.33
N ASP A 516 -8.51 -2.73 22.89
CA ASP A 516 -7.82 -4.00 22.81
C ASP A 516 -7.23 -4.53 24.13
N ALA A 517 -7.47 -3.89 25.27
CA ALA A 517 -6.86 -4.29 26.56
C ALA A 517 -7.11 -5.77 26.98
N ASN A 518 -8.04 -6.48 26.33
CA ASN A 518 -8.34 -7.90 26.52
C ASN A 518 -8.18 -8.75 25.23
N ALA A 519 -7.29 -8.37 24.30
CA ALA A 519 -7.03 -9.12 23.06
C ALA A 519 -6.79 -10.63 23.25
N ASN A 520 -6.20 -11.00 24.39
CA ASN A 520 -5.79 -12.37 24.72
C ASN A 520 -6.95 -13.29 25.15
N ALA A 521 -8.18 -12.78 25.27
CA ALA A 521 -9.34 -13.62 25.55
C ALA A 521 -9.61 -14.60 24.40
N ASN A 522 -10.11 -15.80 24.73
CA ASN A 522 -10.49 -16.79 23.74
C ASN A 522 -11.57 -16.20 22.82
N VAL A 523 -11.35 -16.29 21.50
CA VAL A 523 -12.29 -15.75 20.50
C VAL A 523 -13.57 -16.60 20.43
N LEU A 524 -13.44 -17.90 20.69
CA LEU A 524 -14.50 -18.89 20.61
C LEU A 524 -14.84 -19.43 22.01
N GLY A 525 -16.12 -19.44 22.35
CA GLY A 525 -16.65 -20.08 23.55
C GLY A 525 -16.71 -21.60 23.40
N GLU A 526 -17.01 -22.31 24.50
CA GLU A 526 -17.19 -23.76 24.51
C GLU A 526 -18.36 -24.23 23.63
N ASP A 527 -19.30 -23.34 23.32
CA ASP A 527 -20.48 -23.56 22.48
C ASP A 527 -20.26 -23.21 21.00
N PHE A 528 -19.00 -22.99 20.60
CA PHE A 528 -18.62 -22.57 19.25
C PHE A 528 -19.26 -21.24 18.81
N ARG A 529 -19.66 -20.38 19.76
CA ARG A 529 -20.08 -19.01 19.48
C ARG A 529 -18.94 -18.04 19.73
N TYR A 530 -18.96 -16.92 19.02
CA TYR A 530 -18.03 -15.83 19.27
C TYR A 530 -18.30 -15.20 20.64
N HIS A 531 -17.36 -15.37 21.56
CA HIS A 531 -17.37 -14.77 22.90
C HIS A 531 -16.13 -13.90 23.02
N SER A 532 -16.10 -12.79 22.30
CA SER A 532 -14.84 -12.12 22.02
C SER A 532 -14.70 -10.79 22.76
N SER A 533 -13.45 -10.34 22.90
CA SER A 533 -13.13 -9.00 23.41
C SER A 533 -13.69 -7.92 22.47
N GLY A 534 -13.81 -6.68 22.95
CA GLY A 534 -14.46 -5.60 22.19
C GLY A 534 -13.91 -5.41 20.77
N ILE A 535 -12.61 -5.60 20.55
CA ILE A 535 -11.99 -5.47 19.21
C ILE A 535 -12.40 -6.63 18.29
N TRP A 536 -12.39 -7.85 18.80
CA TRP A 536 -12.72 -9.04 18.01
C TRP A 536 -14.18 -9.04 17.65
N TRP A 537 -15.05 -8.53 18.52
CA TRP A 537 -16.48 -8.38 18.24
C TRP A 537 -16.70 -7.39 17.09
N LEU A 538 -15.98 -6.26 17.10
CA LEU A 538 -16.02 -5.30 15.99
C LEU A 538 -15.54 -5.91 14.68
N VAL A 539 -14.54 -6.80 14.72
CA VAL A 539 -14.06 -7.50 13.51
C VAL A 539 -15.07 -8.51 13.01
N THR A 540 -15.60 -9.37 13.89
CA THR A 540 -16.52 -10.45 13.50
C THR A 540 -17.86 -9.91 13.01
N GLU A 541 -18.33 -8.79 13.56
CA GLU A 541 -19.56 -8.11 13.12
C GLU A 541 -19.31 -7.13 11.95
N GLU A 542 -18.05 -7.01 11.49
CA GLU A 542 -17.65 -6.16 10.39
C GLU A 542 -17.79 -4.62 10.64
N TRP A 543 -17.86 -4.18 11.90
CA TRP A 543 -18.05 -2.77 12.27
C TRP A 543 -16.76 -1.95 12.39
N VAL A 544 -15.58 -2.53 12.26
CA VAL A 544 -14.29 -1.84 12.53
C VAL A 544 -14.12 -0.53 11.76
N LEU A 545 -14.57 -0.49 10.49
CA LEU A 545 -14.38 0.68 9.63
C LEU A 545 -15.35 1.84 9.95
N ALA A 546 -16.54 1.56 10.48
CA ALA A 546 -17.57 2.56 10.68
C ALA A 546 -17.18 3.66 11.70
N PRO A 547 -16.61 3.33 12.90
CA PRO A 547 -16.12 4.34 13.84
C PRO A 547 -15.06 5.26 13.24
N TYR A 548 -14.13 4.72 12.44
CA TYR A 548 -13.09 5.52 11.81
C TYR A 548 -13.64 6.43 10.70
N ALA A 549 -14.55 5.92 9.86
CA ALA A 549 -15.27 6.72 8.87
C ALA A 549 -16.02 7.89 9.54
N PHE A 550 -16.68 7.62 10.67
CA PHE A 550 -17.39 8.63 11.44
C PHE A 550 -16.43 9.67 12.06
N ALA A 551 -15.29 9.26 12.60
CA ALA A 551 -14.27 10.17 13.13
C ALA A 551 -13.74 11.13 12.04
N LEU A 552 -13.42 10.60 10.85
CA LEU A 552 -13.00 11.43 9.70
C LEU A 552 -14.12 12.35 9.22
N LEU A 553 -15.37 11.90 9.24
CA LEU A 553 -16.52 12.72 8.85
C LEU A 553 -16.70 13.91 9.81
N ILE A 554 -16.60 13.65 11.12
CA ILE A 554 -16.65 14.71 12.14
C ILE A 554 -15.52 15.71 11.91
N GLU A 555 -14.28 15.24 11.70
CA GLU A 555 -13.15 16.13 11.44
C GLU A 555 -13.39 17.01 10.21
N GLN A 556 -13.88 16.41 9.12
CA GLN A 556 -14.21 17.15 7.90
C GLN A 556 -15.31 18.21 8.13
N VAL A 557 -16.33 17.88 8.93
CA VAL A 557 -17.38 18.84 9.30
C VAL A 557 -16.82 19.98 10.15
N ILE A 558 -15.96 19.68 11.12
CA ILE A 558 -15.29 20.69 11.95
C ILE A 558 -14.47 21.63 11.05
N GLU A 559 -13.69 21.10 10.11
CA GLU A 559 -12.91 21.92 9.17
C GLU A 559 -13.80 22.82 8.31
N LEU A 560 -14.91 22.30 7.78
CA LEU A 560 -15.86 23.07 6.98
C LEU A 560 -16.51 24.20 7.79
N VAL A 561 -16.87 23.93 9.05
CA VAL A 561 -17.41 24.96 9.96
C VAL A 561 -16.36 26.03 10.25
N LEU A 562 -15.11 25.64 10.55
CA LEU A 562 -14.03 26.59 10.81
C LEU A 562 -13.71 27.45 9.58
N LEU A 563 -13.70 26.86 8.39
CA LEU A 563 -13.53 27.60 7.13
C LEU A 563 -14.66 28.59 6.88
N HIS A 564 -15.91 28.18 7.16
CA HIS A 564 -17.08 29.04 7.04
C HIS A 564 -17.00 30.22 8.02
N LEU A 565 -16.64 29.98 9.28
CA LEU A 565 -16.47 30.99 10.32
C LEU A 565 -15.29 31.95 10.07
N ALA A 566 -14.25 31.49 9.37
CA ALA A 566 -13.13 32.33 8.96
C ALA A 566 -13.52 33.37 7.89
N GLY A 567 -14.76 33.35 7.39
CA GLY A 567 -15.20 34.24 6.30
C GLY A 567 -14.53 33.93 4.97
N ARG A 568 -13.73 32.87 4.89
CA ARG A 568 -13.14 32.33 3.66
C ARG A 568 -14.21 31.45 2.98
N GLY A 569 -15.30 32.08 2.55
CA GLY A 569 -16.35 31.39 1.80
C GLY A 569 -15.79 30.68 0.57
N LEU A 570 -16.41 29.57 0.17
CA LEU A 570 -16.16 28.68 -0.99
C LEU A 570 -15.95 29.36 -2.37
N VAL A 571 -15.98 30.70 -2.43
CA VAL A 571 -15.75 31.56 -3.60
C VAL A 571 -14.42 31.23 -4.31
N ASN A 572 -13.42 30.71 -3.60
CA ASN A 572 -12.13 30.36 -4.20
C ASN A 572 -12.11 29.05 -5.03
N PHE A 573 -13.04 28.10 -4.83
CA PHE A 573 -13.02 26.85 -5.62
C PHE A 573 -13.34 27.12 -7.09
N ARG A 574 -14.27 28.06 -7.36
CA ARG A 574 -14.61 28.53 -8.71
C ARG A 574 -13.50 29.35 -9.38
N SER A 575 -12.64 29.99 -8.58
CA SER A 575 -11.46 30.73 -9.08
C SER A 575 -10.26 29.84 -9.40
N GLN A 576 -10.15 28.67 -8.74
CA GLN A 576 -9.08 27.70 -9.02
C GLN A 576 -9.35 26.91 -10.30
N THR A 577 -10.61 26.53 -10.57
CA THR A 577 -10.99 25.92 -11.85
C THR A 577 -10.82 26.89 -13.01
N SER A 578 -11.19 28.16 -12.84
CA SER A 578 -11.00 29.17 -13.89
C SER A 578 -9.52 29.51 -14.15
N LYS A 579 -8.65 29.45 -13.14
CA LYS A 579 -7.19 29.58 -13.34
C LYS A 579 -6.57 28.36 -14.01
N LEU A 580 -7.04 27.15 -13.74
CA LEU A 580 -6.59 25.93 -14.43
C LEU A 580 -7.03 25.90 -15.90
N GLU A 581 -8.20 26.46 -16.22
CA GLU A 581 -8.66 26.65 -17.61
C GLU A 581 -7.95 27.83 -18.30
N GLY A 582 -7.72 28.95 -17.59
CA GLY A 582 -6.98 30.10 -18.11
C GLY A 582 -5.52 29.80 -18.42
N ASN A 583 -4.86 28.93 -17.63
CA ASN A 583 -3.48 28.53 -17.90
C ASN A 583 -3.35 27.51 -19.06
N ARG A 584 -4.44 26.86 -19.47
CA ARG A 584 -4.46 26.02 -20.68
C ARG A 584 -4.46 26.83 -21.98
N GLN A 585 -4.96 28.07 -21.96
CA GLN A 585 -4.88 28.96 -23.12
C GLN A 585 -3.53 29.70 -23.22
N SER A 586 -2.81 29.88 -22.11
CA SER A 586 -1.46 30.49 -22.13
C SER A 586 -0.32 29.48 -22.33
N SER A 587 -0.54 28.18 -22.07
CA SER A 587 0.41 27.11 -22.42
C SER A 587 0.13 26.48 -23.80
N ARG A 588 -0.05 27.29 -24.84
CA ARG A 588 0.35 26.82 -26.17
C ARG A 588 1.87 26.78 -26.14
N ILE A 589 2.42 25.60 -25.84
CA ILE A 589 3.84 25.31 -25.98
C ILE A 589 4.16 25.51 -27.47
N VAL A 590 4.62 26.71 -27.80
CA VAL A 590 5.31 26.99 -29.05
C VAL A 590 6.59 26.17 -28.98
N TYR A 591 6.59 25.01 -29.64
CA TYR A 591 7.85 24.44 -30.11
C TYR A 591 8.45 25.47 -31.06
N SER A 592 9.39 26.29 -30.59
CA SER A 592 10.24 27.06 -31.49
C SER A 592 11.09 26.05 -32.24
N ARG A 593 10.63 25.70 -33.44
CA ARG A 593 11.40 24.99 -34.44
C ARG A 593 12.63 25.85 -34.73
N THR A 594 13.81 25.40 -34.31
CA THR A 594 15.08 25.99 -34.72
C THR A 594 15.16 25.91 -36.24
N GLY A 595 14.93 27.05 -36.90
CA GLY A 595 15.28 27.24 -38.30
C GLY A 595 16.79 27.16 -38.42
N THR A 596 17.26 26.16 -39.15
CA THR A 596 18.59 26.15 -39.76
C THR A 596 18.68 27.35 -40.70
N LEU A 597 19.62 28.25 -40.44
CA LEU A 597 20.01 29.32 -41.35
C LEU A 597 21.47 29.06 -41.73
N ASP A 598 21.63 28.32 -42.82
CA ASP A 598 22.73 28.53 -43.74
C ASP A 598 22.58 29.95 -44.30
N ASN A 599 23.61 30.77 -44.13
CA ASN A 599 24.17 31.60 -45.20
C ASN A 599 25.38 32.36 -44.67
N ALA A 600 26.52 31.99 -45.24
CA ALA A 600 27.71 32.81 -45.27
C ALA A 600 27.43 34.07 -46.08
N GLU A 601 27.83 35.24 -45.59
CA GLU A 601 28.45 36.24 -46.45
C GLU A 601 29.24 37.28 -45.64
N ALA A 602 30.39 37.63 -46.21
CA ALA A 602 31.41 38.49 -45.66
C ALA A 602 31.03 39.97 -45.78
N GLY A 603 31.48 40.78 -44.82
CA GLY A 603 31.33 42.24 -44.88
C GLY A 603 32.28 42.95 -43.91
N PHE A 604 33.47 43.25 -44.40
CA PHE A 604 34.46 44.14 -43.79
C PHE A 604 33.87 45.54 -43.54
N GLY A 605 34.14 46.14 -42.36
CA GLY A 605 33.72 47.51 -42.07
C GLY A 605 34.30 48.11 -40.79
N ARG A 606 35.39 48.86 -40.97
CA ARG A 606 36.13 49.74 -40.05
C ARG A 606 35.33 50.52 -38.96
N GLU A 607 35.91 50.51 -37.76
CA GLU A 607 36.45 51.69 -37.03
C GLU A 607 35.54 52.89 -36.72
N LYS A 608 35.28 53.14 -35.42
CA LYS A 608 35.64 54.41 -34.75
C LYS A 608 35.53 54.37 -33.22
N LYS A 609 36.60 54.86 -32.58
CA LYS A 609 36.72 55.24 -31.17
C LYS A 609 35.80 56.42 -30.84
N GLY A 610 35.36 56.53 -29.58
CA GLY A 610 34.82 57.79 -29.06
C GLY A 610 34.33 57.75 -27.61
N SER A 611 35.22 58.15 -26.69
CA SER A 611 35.05 58.82 -25.40
C SER A 611 33.82 58.62 -24.48
N ARG A 612 34.17 58.30 -23.23
CA ARG A 612 33.69 58.89 -21.95
C ARG A 612 32.93 60.22 -22.10
N GLU A 613 31.82 60.43 -21.37
CA GLU A 613 31.74 61.45 -20.30
C GLU A 613 30.49 61.29 -19.40
N LYS A 614 30.66 61.76 -18.16
CA LYS A 614 29.77 61.85 -16.99
C LYS A 614 28.57 62.78 -17.18
N ARG A 615 27.45 62.47 -16.49
CA ARG A 615 26.55 63.34 -15.65
C ARG A 615 25.22 62.57 -15.51
N ARG A 616 24.81 62.04 -14.36
CA ARG A 616 24.37 62.63 -13.08
C ARG A 616 23.21 63.65 -13.21
N ASP A 617 22.09 63.23 -12.62
CA ASP A 617 20.97 63.95 -12.02
C ASP A 617 19.67 64.24 -12.83
N GLN A 618 18.56 63.89 -12.15
CA GLN A 618 17.18 64.40 -12.22
C GLN A 618 16.31 64.07 -13.46
N TYR A 619 15.26 63.25 -13.28
CA TYR A 619 13.90 63.73 -12.96
C TYR A 619 12.93 62.55 -12.74
N TRP A 620 12.13 62.65 -11.69
CA TRP A 620 10.97 61.81 -11.38
C TRP A 620 9.73 62.38 -12.10
N ASN A 621 8.77 61.50 -12.41
CA ASN A 621 7.39 61.71 -12.87
C ASN A 621 7.17 62.17 -14.32
N SER A 622 6.55 61.29 -15.12
CA SER A 622 5.16 61.48 -15.54
C SER A 622 4.61 60.23 -16.22
N SER A 623 3.36 59.91 -15.86
CA SER A 623 2.50 58.89 -16.43
C SER A 623 2.17 59.21 -17.89
N GLU A 624 2.22 58.23 -18.78
CA GLU A 624 1.51 58.31 -20.07
C GLU A 624 0.82 56.99 -20.41
N GLU A 625 -0.44 57.20 -20.76
CA GLU A 625 -1.55 56.32 -21.11
C GLU A 625 -1.36 55.86 -22.56
N TYR A 626 -1.37 54.55 -22.81
CA TYR A 626 -1.18 54.01 -24.16
C TYR A 626 -2.52 53.90 -24.89
N VAL A 627 -2.64 54.67 -25.96
CA VAL A 627 -3.75 54.73 -26.91
C VAL A 627 -3.63 53.59 -27.93
N ASP A 628 -4.70 52.82 -28.12
CA ASP A 628 -4.85 51.76 -29.12
C ASP A 628 -5.32 52.34 -30.47
N PRO A 629 -4.56 52.21 -31.57
CA PRO A 629 -4.95 52.78 -32.85
C PRO A 629 -5.19 51.69 -33.89
N HIS A 630 -6.24 50.86 -33.78
CA HIS A 630 -6.85 50.20 -34.94
C HIS A 630 -8.32 49.80 -34.68
N ALA A 631 -9.20 50.80 -34.79
CA ALA A 631 -10.62 50.58 -35.05
C ALA A 631 -11.01 51.42 -36.27
N GLN A 632 -11.44 50.76 -37.35
CA GLN A 632 -12.30 51.40 -38.34
C GLN A 632 -13.24 50.38 -38.98
N GLU A 633 -14.52 50.76 -38.91
CA GLU A 633 -15.73 50.10 -39.39
C GLU A 633 -15.82 50.07 -40.92
N GLU A 634 -16.56 49.09 -41.46
CA GLU A 634 -17.45 49.37 -42.59
C GLU A 634 -18.72 48.51 -42.51
N SER A 635 -19.86 49.20 -42.60
CA SER A 635 -21.25 48.76 -42.49
C SER A 635 -21.92 48.58 -43.86
N ARG A 636 -22.88 47.64 -43.99
CA ARG A 636 -24.23 47.85 -44.59
C ARG A 636 -25.06 46.55 -44.73
N ASP A 637 -26.17 46.52 -43.99
CA ASP A 637 -27.61 46.31 -44.34
C ASP A 637 -28.03 45.21 -45.34
N GLU A 638 -28.83 44.22 -44.87
CA GLU A 638 -30.28 43.96 -45.12
C GLU A 638 -30.58 43.39 -46.53
N GLU A 639 -31.35 42.32 -46.77
CA GLU A 639 -32.72 41.97 -46.34
C GLU A 639 -33.10 40.57 -46.93
N GLY A 640 -34.08 39.83 -46.36
CA GLY A 640 -34.91 38.86 -47.11
C GLY A 640 -34.96 37.37 -46.68
N LEU A 641 -36.05 36.95 -46.01
CA LEU A 641 -36.55 35.58 -45.71
C LEU A 641 -37.59 35.11 -46.79
N PRO A 642 -38.27 33.92 -46.72
CA PRO A 642 -37.89 32.51 -46.95
C PRO A 642 -38.94 31.83 -47.93
N PRO A 643 -39.51 30.61 -47.78
CA PRO A 643 -39.09 29.24 -47.36
C PRO A 643 -39.50 28.11 -48.37
N ALA A 644 -39.14 26.84 -48.12
CA ALA A 644 -39.90 25.59 -48.45
C ALA A 644 -39.11 24.33 -48.03
N THR A 645 -39.50 23.59 -46.98
CA THR A 645 -40.34 22.35 -46.95
C THR A 645 -39.83 21.16 -47.77
N GLU A 646 -39.42 20.07 -47.10
CA GLU A 646 -40.10 18.75 -47.09
C GLU A 646 -39.29 17.68 -46.31
N SER A 647 -39.96 17.01 -45.36
CA SER A 647 -39.66 15.64 -44.89
C SER A 647 -40.62 14.68 -45.66
N PRO A 648 -40.69 13.33 -45.45
CA PRO A 648 -39.97 12.42 -44.54
C PRO A 648 -39.61 11.04 -45.18
N SER A 649 -39.16 10.09 -44.35
CA SER A 649 -39.47 8.64 -44.36
C SER A 649 -38.29 7.65 -44.47
N GLY A 650 -38.32 6.61 -43.62
CA GLY A 650 -37.58 5.35 -43.84
C GLY A 650 -37.08 4.66 -42.56
N ILE A 651 -37.90 3.77 -41.98
CA ILE A 651 -37.59 2.87 -40.84
C ILE A 651 -36.84 1.58 -41.35
N PRO A 652 -36.61 0.53 -40.53
CA PRO A 652 -35.30 0.02 -40.14
C PRO A 652 -34.88 -1.29 -40.86
N ARG A 653 -33.65 -1.77 -40.64
CA ARG A 653 -33.29 -3.15 -40.99
C ARG A 653 -32.68 -3.89 -39.80
N ALA A 654 -33.46 -4.84 -39.29
CA ALA A 654 -33.01 -5.96 -38.50
C ALA A 654 -32.14 -6.89 -39.36
N VAL A 655 -31.06 -7.43 -38.78
CA VAL A 655 -30.45 -8.68 -39.25
C VAL A 655 -30.32 -9.61 -38.05
N SER A 656 -30.97 -10.75 -38.22
CA SER A 656 -30.97 -11.94 -37.40
C SER A 656 -29.62 -12.65 -37.44
N SER A 657 -29.21 -13.20 -36.30
CA SER A 657 -28.34 -14.38 -36.26
C SER A 657 -28.74 -15.22 -35.06
N GLN A 658 -29.50 -16.27 -35.35
CA GLN A 658 -29.89 -17.33 -34.45
C GLN A 658 -29.09 -18.56 -34.87
N ARG A 659 -28.19 -19.07 -34.03
CA ARG A 659 -27.79 -20.49 -34.07
C ARG A 659 -27.47 -21.00 -32.66
N ARG A 660 -27.92 -22.24 -32.48
CA ARG A 660 -28.20 -23.03 -31.29
C ARG A 660 -26.96 -23.54 -30.51
N PRO A 661 -27.19 -24.10 -29.30
CA PRO A 661 -26.14 -24.49 -28.35
C PRO A 661 -25.62 -25.92 -28.61
N THR A 662 -24.41 -26.19 -28.14
CA THR A 662 -23.86 -27.55 -27.96
C THR A 662 -23.49 -27.75 -26.49
N ASN A 663 -24.22 -28.65 -25.84
CA ASN A 663 -23.83 -29.34 -24.61
C ASN A 663 -22.67 -30.30 -24.90
N THR A 664 -21.68 -30.35 -24.00
CA THR A 664 -20.89 -31.52 -23.54
C THR A 664 -19.88 -30.99 -22.51
N LEU A 665 -20.09 -31.12 -21.20
CA LEU A 665 -19.76 -32.24 -20.30
C LEU A 665 -18.27 -32.64 -20.24
N SER A 666 -17.77 -32.68 -19.00
CA SER A 666 -16.63 -33.43 -18.44
C SER A 666 -15.21 -32.88 -18.58
N GLY A 667 -14.47 -32.88 -17.44
CA GLY A 667 -13.02 -32.74 -17.45
C GLY A 667 -12.32 -32.20 -16.19
N LEU A 668 -12.72 -32.58 -14.98
CA LEU A 668 -11.85 -32.49 -13.79
C LEU A 668 -10.68 -33.47 -13.99
N SER A 669 -9.45 -32.96 -14.07
CA SER A 669 -8.24 -33.78 -14.18
C SER A 669 -7.27 -33.45 -13.04
N TYR A 670 -7.18 -34.40 -12.12
CA TYR A 670 -6.14 -34.54 -11.10
C TYR A 670 -4.77 -34.76 -11.78
N HIS A 671 -3.79 -33.92 -11.46
CA HIS A 671 -2.40 -34.16 -11.85
C HIS A 671 -1.72 -35.09 -10.84
N LYS A 672 -1.75 -36.40 -11.12
CA LYS A 672 -0.88 -37.40 -10.51
C LYS A 672 0.37 -37.53 -11.39
N ARG A 673 1.52 -36.99 -10.93
CA ARG A 673 2.83 -37.20 -11.58
C ARG A 673 3.45 -38.48 -11.02
N GLN A 674 3.43 -39.55 -11.81
CA GLN A 674 4.27 -40.74 -11.59
C GLN A 674 5.62 -40.51 -12.27
N ASN A 675 6.70 -40.56 -11.50
CA ASN A 675 8.05 -40.74 -12.02
C ASN A 675 8.30 -42.23 -12.25
N THR A 676 8.65 -42.59 -13.47
CA THR A 676 9.21 -43.88 -13.86
C THR A 676 10.71 -43.88 -13.60
N GLU A 677 11.16 -44.69 -12.65
CA GLU A 677 12.55 -45.16 -12.57
C GLU A 677 12.71 -46.35 -13.51
N THR A 678 13.63 -46.22 -14.47
CA THR A 678 14.18 -47.31 -15.27
C THR A 678 15.38 -47.91 -14.54
N THR A 679 15.21 -49.13 -14.03
CA THR A 679 16.29 -50.10 -13.85
C THR A 679 16.56 -50.81 -15.17
N ASP A 680 17.80 -50.80 -15.65
CA ASP A 680 18.40 -52.01 -16.24
C ASP A 680 19.93 -51.98 -16.26
N ASN A 681 20.46 -53.18 -16.01
CA ASN A 681 21.83 -53.62 -15.73
C ASN A 681 22.90 -53.26 -16.79
N VAL A 682 24.13 -52.94 -16.31
CA VAL A 682 25.41 -53.64 -16.58
C VAL A 682 26.33 -53.46 -15.37
#